data_AF-A0A1I7M546-F1
#
_entry.id   AF-A0A1I7M546-F1
#
_cell.length_a   1.000
_cell.length_b   1.000
_cell.length_c   1.000
_cell.angle_alpha   90.00
_cell.angle_beta   90.00
_cell.angle_gamma   90.00
#
_symmetry.space_group_name_H-M   'P 1'
#
loop_
_entity.id
_entity.type
_entity.pdbx_description
1 polymer ?
#
loop_
_entity_poly.entity_id
_entity_poly.type
_entity_poly.pdbx_seq_one_letter_code
_entity_poly.pdbx_strand_id
1 'polypeptide(L)'
;MLTSETQSPGRGLCVCVAGAPHVDLDAIEQVLRTAGLAAPKRAAGAGGLDLQRWHSQVLSQRALQASPHGSEGGPGVPWERLATDIWLANLGSPAWVWSHSDATWLLDFWADFDHEMHFVLPCVSAADFLARALQAPEAGADAGELLTTWRHYHETLLRFHHRHRARSVLFLDSDWRGNADGLIDELGRRWQLSLRRPGPVAASHGSPLAAYLAHTAVARYGEIAELEDEIAATALQLGAPRSGPAARQPDLLASALAHFQEEQRSLARERAEDAARLRAAEASCQQAQQRAAAAERETQLRISRSTALERQLAQVQAQLSTRDRELGALSEQLAASAAAADEARQLATALSERREQDFAQCHAGVVDLLDSLKASLNESETHFRRGQALTAALARAETELAELATRAPSNELRASLAQSQARVEILDQVCRAAEDRVAALQAASAEHHGYLLQEIEDLQAESATHFRQLLAAQAGVHAAQQRWERASGQFPALYDAAHVTAEHLGGGRIRWRFVDAQFGAQHYPELNVVTSMEDGMLGLQFRQGDGLRLWPVASGREQVLILPVFGGTDQAERLMTLLCLGTSDWQLLRRLATLFSSLRASAGPEALAVAADQLPALERAAGRLRAFVEQFPAVIRVDGIRLEATQQQHEYEALTLVLEQFMYGTTVYPRFPIRLACAAIDSQGFGSHPRLEFPPLADGHPLASWFAESVDAHGPKFELRFALPDAVDLGVWSRLCQTDQALMLALAAALPDWLRRLEADGARATRPWAAWHPVVAMIAAIATTALGVTAEQQPTKNLPLLVTSEL
;
A
#
# COMPACT_ATOMS: atom_id res chain seq x y z
N MET A 1 26.28 -29.23 97.23
CA MET A 1 25.34 -30.32 97.57
C MET A 1 23.94 -29.73 97.58
N LEU A 2 23.06 -30.26 96.71
CA LEU A 2 21.58 -30.36 96.83
C LEU A 2 20.83 -29.04 97.13
N THR A 3 19.93 -28.50 96.31
CA THR A 3 18.97 -29.10 95.37
C THR A 3 18.61 -28.07 94.29
N SER A 4 18.91 -28.35 93.02
CA SER A 4 18.21 -27.69 91.91
C SER A 4 16.81 -28.32 91.84
N GLU A 5 15.79 -27.57 92.28
CA GLU A 5 14.42 -27.84 91.89
C GLU A 5 14.38 -27.83 90.36
N THR A 6 14.23 -29.01 89.79
CA THR A 6 13.83 -29.23 88.42
C THR A 6 12.48 -28.55 88.23
N GLN A 7 12.50 -27.29 87.80
CA GLN A 7 11.38 -26.73 87.05
C GLN A 7 11.15 -27.67 85.86
N SER A 8 10.02 -28.36 85.88
CA SER A 8 9.50 -29.08 84.73
C SER A 8 9.68 -28.22 83.47
N PRO A 9 10.12 -28.79 82.33
CA PRO A 9 10.22 -28.03 81.09
C PRO A 9 8.86 -27.39 80.82
N GLY A 10 8.79 -26.06 80.92
CA GLY A 10 7.54 -25.31 80.82
C GLY A 10 6.83 -25.70 79.54
N ARG A 11 5.68 -26.38 79.66
CA ARG A 11 4.85 -26.71 78.50
C ARG A 11 4.46 -25.39 77.85
N GLY A 12 4.71 -25.27 76.54
CA GLY A 12 4.31 -24.09 75.77
C GLY A 12 2.81 -23.87 75.84
N LEU A 13 2.38 -22.63 76.14
CA LEU A 13 0.97 -22.28 76.25
C LEU A 13 0.29 -22.33 74.89
N CYS A 14 -0.85 -23.02 74.79
CA CYS A 14 -1.60 -23.14 73.55
C CYS A 14 -2.88 -22.30 73.57
N VAL A 15 -3.12 -21.54 72.50
CA VAL A 15 -4.37 -20.82 72.26
C VAL A 15 -5.12 -21.47 71.09
N CYS A 16 -6.36 -21.89 71.33
CA CYS A 16 -7.28 -22.36 70.30
C CYS A 16 -8.26 -21.25 69.94
N VAL A 17 -8.34 -20.88 68.65
CA VAL A 17 -9.38 -20.00 68.13
C VAL A 17 -10.45 -20.85 67.47
N ALA A 18 -11.64 -20.89 68.07
CA ALA A 18 -12.76 -21.72 67.63
C ALA A 18 -14.01 -20.88 67.44
N GLY A 19 -14.72 -21.09 66.35
CA GLY A 19 -15.92 -20.34 66.03
C GLY A 19 -16.73 -20.98 64.91
N ALA A 20 -17.83 -20.33 64.55
CA ALA A 20 -18.67 -20.75 63.43
C ALA A 20 -17.92 -20.65 62.09
N PRO A 21 -18.31 -21.45 61.07
CA PRO A 21 -17.84 -21.23 59.70
C PRO A 21 -18.20 -19.81 59.24
N HIS A 22 -17.45 -19.27 58.27
CA HIS A 22 -17.60 -17.89 57.80
C HIS A 22 -17.24 -16.78 58.82
N VAL A 23 -16.71 -17.14 59.99
CA VAL A 23 -15.92 -16.25 60.82
C VAL A 23 -14.46 -16.34 60.35
N ASP A 24 -13.79 -15.20 60.24
CA ASP A 24 -12.40 -15.13 59.78
C ASP A 24 -11.43 -15.47 60.92
N LEU A 25 -11.41 -16.76 61.28
CA LEU A 25 -10.58 -17.27 62.36
C LEU A 25 -9.09 -17.15 62.03
N ASP A 26 -8.74 -17.28 60.74
CA ASP A 26 -7.38 -17.13 60.24
C ASP A 26 -6.83 -15.71 60.48
N ALA A 27 -7.65 -14.67 60.28
CA ALA A 27 -7.22 -13.30 60.59
C ALA A 27 -6.99 -13.10 62.10
N ILE A 28 -7.81 -13.70 62.96
CA ILE A 28 -7.62 -13.65 64.41
C ILE A 28 -6.34 -14.39 64.81
N GLU A 29 -6.11 -15.57 64.25
CA GLU A 29 -4.85 -16.31 64.42
C GLU A 29 -3.65 -15.46 63.99
N GLN A 30 -3.72 -14.84 62.81
CA GLN A 30 -2.65 -14.02 62.28
C GLN A 30 -2.34 -12.79 63.15
N VAL A 31 -3.38 -12.18 63.74
CA VAL A 31 -3.23 -11.06 64.68
C VAL A 31 -2.54 -11.52 65.95
N LEU A 32 -2.94 -12.66 66.50
CA LEU A 32 -2.30 -13.29 67.64
C LEU A 32 -0.84 -13.66 67.35
N ARG A 33 -0.55 -14.13 66.14
CA ARG A 33 0.83 -14.43 65.68
C ARG A 33 1.67 -13.17 65.58
N THR A 34 1.12 -12.10 65.02
CA THR A 34 1.79 -10.78 64.95
C THR A 34 2.05 -10.22 66.35
N ALA A 35 1.17 -10.51 67.30
CA ALA A 35 1.33 -10.15 68.70
C ALA A 35 2.38 -11.00 69.45
N GLY A 36 2.92 -12.07 68.86
CA GLY A 36 4.05 -12.84 69.40
C GLY A 36 3.80 -14.32 69.63
N LEU A 37 2.62 -14.86 69.32
CA LEU A 37 2.35 -16.30 69.37
C LEU A 37 2.97 -17.03 68.16
N ALA A 38 3.54 -18.21 68.38
CA ALA A 38 4.09 -19.03 67.30
C ALA A 38 2.98 -19.75 66.51
N ALA A 39 3.29 -20.08 65.25
CA ALA A 39 2.44 -20.95 64.42
C ALA A 39 2.54 -22.42 64.88
N PRO A 40 1.50 -23.25 64.64
CA PRO A 40 1.54 -24.66 65.01
C PRO A 40 2.52 -25.40 64.10
N LYS A 41 3.41 -26.19 64.70
CA LYS A 41 4.31 -27.11 64.01
C LYS A 41 3.57 -28.42 63.69
N ARG A 42 3.93 -29.02 62.55
CA ARG A 42 3.40 -30.32 62.13
C ARG A 42 4.07 -31.46 62.90
N ALA A 43 3.32 -32.53 63.16
CA ALA A 43 3.89 -33.75 63.74
C ALA A 43 4.94 -34.36 62.78
N ALA A 44 6.09 -34.77 63.30
CA ALA A 44 7.15 -35.39 62.49
C ALA A 44 6.86 -36.84 62.07
N GLY A 45 5.88 -37.49 62.72
CA GLY A 45 5.41 -38.85 62.42
C GLY A 45 4.16 -38.89 61.51
N ALA A 46 3.89 -40.07 60.94
CA ALA A 46 2.72 -40.42 60.12
C ALA A 46 2.17 -39.29 59.21
N GLY A 47 2.95 -38.93 58.18
CA GLY A 47 2.44 -38.14 57.04
C GLY A 47 2.38 -36.62 57.23
N GLY A 48 2.97 -36.07 58.29
CA GLY A 48 3.01 -34.61 58.49
C GLY A 48 1.64 -34.02 58.81
N LEU A 49 0.85 -34.73 59.62
CA LEU A 49 -0.49 -34.32 60.04
C LEU A 49 -0.45 -32.96 60.75
N ASP A 50 -1.30 -32.03 60.31
CA ASP A 50 -1.58 -30.77 60.99
C ASP A 50 -2.97 -30.83 61.66
N LEU A 51 -3.25 -29.83 62.51
CA LEU A 51 -4.49 -29.77 63.27
C LEU A 51 -5.72 -29.76 62.37
N GLN A 52 -5.67 -29.06 61.23
CA GLN A 52 -6.77 -29.05 60.26
C GLN A 52 -7.08 -30.47 59.75
N ARG A 53 -6.08 -31.20 59.26
CA ARG A 53 -6.29 -32.58 58.79
C ARG A 53 -6.75 -33.52 59.90
N TRP A 54 -6.27 -33.32 61.13
CA TRP A 54 -6.72 -34.08 62.30
C TRP A 54 -8.22 -33.88 62.56
N HIS A 55 -8.71 -32.62 62.59
CA HIS A 55 -10.13 -32.32 62.83
C HIS A 55 -11.03 -32.92 61.73
N SER A 56 -10.67 -32.73 60.45
CA SER A 56 -11.46 -33.27 59.34
C SER A 56 -11.58 -34.80 59.39
N GLN A 57 -10.51 -35.51 59.75
CA GLN A 57 -10.54 -36.98 59.83
C GLN A 57 -11.34 -37.49 61.03
N VAL A 58 -11.19 -36.86 62.20
CA VAL A 58 -11.95 -37.21 63.42
C VAL A 58 -13.44 -37.03 63.18
N LEU A 59 -13.85 -35.89 62.61
CA LEU A 59 -15.26 -35.61 62.36
C LEU A 59 -15.84 -36.49 61.25
N SER A 60 -15.08 -36.77 60.19
CA SER A 60 -15.50 -37.69 59.14
C SER A 60 -15.75 -39.11 59.68
N GLN A 61 -14.88 -39.60 60.58
CA GLN A 61 -15.07 -40.91 61.19
C GLN A 61 -16.29 -40.93 62.14
N ARG A 62 -16.53 -39.86 62.88
CA ARG A 62 -17.71 -39.73 63.76
C ARG A 62 -19.02 -39.67 62.97
N ALA A 63 -19.03 -38.95 61.84
CA ALA A 63 -20.19 -38.91 60.94
C ALA A 63 -20.54 -40.30 60.40
N LEU A 64 -19.53 -41.14 60.11
CA LEU A 64 -19.71 -42.53 59.67
C LEU A 64 -20.17 -43.49 60.80
N GLN A 65 -20.03 -43.10 62.07
CA GLN A 65 -20.31 -43.94 63.24
C GLN A 65 -21.59 -43.56 64.00
N ALA A 66 -22.33 -42.54 63.54
CA ALA A 66 -23.54 -42.05 64.20
C ALA A 66 -24.68 -43.09 64.19
N SER A 67 -24.85 -43.82 65.30
CA SER A 67 -26.08 -44.54 65.66
C SER A 67 -26.92 -43.72 66.67
N PRO A 68 -28.23 -43.95 66.81
CA PRO A 68 -29.16 -43.06 67.54
C PRO A 68 -29.00 -43.04 69.07
N HIS A 69 -28.00 -43.72 69.61
CA HIS A 69 -27.73 -43.77 71.04
C HIS A 69 -26.33 -43.24 71.30
N GLY A 70 -26.29 -42.16 72.09
CA GLY A 70 -25.21 -41.19 72.22
C GLY A 70 -23.80 -41.76 72.41
N SER A 71 -22.83 -40.95 72.00
CA SER A 71 -21.48 -41.04 72.56
C SER A 71 -20.98 -39.65 72.96
N GLU A 72 -21.20 -39.32 74.24
CA GLU A 72 -20.47 -38.27 74.97
C GLU A 72 -19.02 -38.71 75.27
N GLY A 73 -18.35 -39.36 74.31
CA GLY A 73 -16.97 -39.82 74.43
C GLY A 73 -16.01 -38.95 73.64
N GLY A 74 -14.73 -38.91 74.03
CA GLY A 74 -13.65 -38.27 73.26
C GLY A 74 -13.41 -38.93 71.88
N PRO A 75 -12.50 -38.41 71.05
CA PRO A 75 -12.25 -38.92 69.70
C PRO A 75 -11.70 -40.37 69.72
N GLY A 76 -11.17 -40.83 70.86
CA GLY A 76 -10.69 -42.19 71.08
C GLY A 76 -9.15 -42.27 71.04
N VAL A 77 -8.61 -43.33 71.65
CA VAL A 77 -7.15 -43.51 71.90
C VAL A 77 -6.25 -43.29 70.66
N PRO A 78 -6.60 -43.73 69.44
CA PRO A 78 -5.75 -43.49 68.26
C PRO A 78 -5.61 -42.00 67.91
N TRP A 79 -6.67 -41.21 68.07
CA TRP A 79 -6.68 -39.78 67.77
C TRP A 79 -6.00 -38.96 68.86
N GLU A 80 -6.12 -39.40 70.12
CA GLU A 80 -5.37 -38.84 71.26
C GLU A 80 -3.85 -38.99 71.07
N ARG A 81 -3.39 -40.13 70.53
CA ARG A 81 -1.97 -40.33 70.19
C ARG A 81 -1.50 -39.36 69.11
N LEU A 82 -2.28 -39.18 68.04
CA LEU A 82 -1.97 -38.22 66.98
C LEU A 82 -1.99 -36.76 67.48
N ALA A 83 -2.93 -36.41 68.37
CA ALA A 83 -2.95 -35.12 69.03
C ALA A 83 -1.69 -34.91 69.90
N THR A 84 -1.27 -35.96 70.63
CA THR A 84 -0.03 -35.95 71.43
C THR A 84 1.20 -35.68 70.55
N ASP A 85 1.28 -36.30 69.37
CA ASP A 85 2.40 -36.09 68.45
C ASP A 85 2.48 -34.64 67.94
N ILE A 86 1.33 -33.99 67.70
CA ILE A 86 1.25 -32.57 67.35
C ILE A 86 1.72 -31.71 68.52
N TRP A 87 1.32 -32.04 69.75
CA TRP A 87 1.76 -31.31 70.95
C TRP A 87 3.25 -31.45 71.21
N LEU A 88 3.82 -32.65 71.02
CA LEU A 88 5.26 -32.88 71.16
C LEU A 88 6.07 -32.05 70.16
N ALA A 89 5.59 -31.91 68.93
CA ALA A 89 6.23 -31.05 67.93
C ALA A 89 6.25 -29.56 68.34
N ASN A 90 5.30 -29.13 69.18
CA ASN A 90 5.13 -27.75 69.63
C ASN A 90 5.70 -27.45 71.02
N LEU A 91 6.19 -28.46 71.75
CA LEU A 91 6.69 -28.32 73.13
C LEU A 91 7.79 -27.25 73.28
N GLY A 92 8.62 -27.07 72.24
CA GLY A 92 9.71 -26.08 72.23
C GLY A 92 9.29 -24.64 71.90
N SER A 93 8.00 -24.38 71.64
CA SER A 93 7.47 -23.03 71.41
C SER A 93 6.89 -22.48 72.72
N PRO A 94 7.25 -21.28 73.20
CA PRO A 94 6.81 -20.78 74.51
C PRO A 94 5.30 -20.51 74.58
N ALA A 95 4.72 -20.01 73.50
CA ALA A 95 3.28 -19.93 73.30
C ALA A 95 2.97 -20.06 71.80
N TRP A 96 1.87 -20.72 71.45
CA TRP A 96 1.47 -20.92 70.06
C TRP A 96 -0.06 -20.88 69.91
N VAL A 97 -0.51 -20.58 68.70
CA VAL A 97 -1.93 -20.41 68.39
C VAL A 97 -2.30 -21.18 67.13
N TRP A 98 -3.52 -21.68 67.09
CA TRP A 98 -4.11 -22.30 65.92
C TRP A 98 -5.61 -22.01 65.88
N SER A 99 -6.16 -22.03 64.68
CA SER A 99 -7.57 -21.76 64.46
C SER A 99 -8.23 -22.80 63.56
N HIS A 100 -9.47 -23.15 63.87
CA HIS A 100 -10.31 -23.98 62.99
C HIS A 100 -11.77 -23.95 63.43
N SER A 101 -12.72 -23.93 62.49
CA SER A 101 -14.16 -23.95 62.81
C SER A 101 -14.59 -25.26 63.49
N ASP A 102 -14.12 -26.38 62.94
CA ASP A 102 -14.40 -27.74 63.45
C ASP A 102 -13.90 -27.98 64.88
N ALA A 103 -12.97 -27.16 65.37
CA ALA A 103 -12.53 -27.21 66.77
C ALA A 103 -13.70 -26.97 67.73
N THR A 104 -14.74 -26.23 67.30
CA THR A 104 -15.94 -25.93 68.10
C THR A 104 -16.61 -27.21 68.60
N TRP A 105 -16.65 -28.27 67.78
CA TRP A 105 -17.29 -29.54 68.15
C TRP A 105 -16.44 -30.41 69.08
N LEU A 106 -15.17 -30.04 69.29
CA LEU A 106 -14.20 -30.78 70.09
C LEU A 106 -13.60 -29.93 71.22
N LEU A 107 -14.25 -28.80 71.57
CA LEU A 107 -13.78 -27.89 72.63
C LEU A 107 -13.63 -28.60 73.97
N ASP A 108 -14.63 -29.40 74.37
CA ASP A 108 -14.60 -30.15 75.63
C ASP A 108 -13.43 -31.15 75.65
N PHE A 109 -13.17 -31.84 74.53
CA PHE A 109 -12.00 -32.72 74.39
C PHE A 109 -10.69 -31.94 74.56
N TRP A 110 -10.53 -30.80 73.90
CA TRP A 110 -9.30 -30.01 73.98
C TRP A 110 -9.07 -29.42 75.37
N ALA A 111 -10.14 -29.02 76.05
CA ALA A 111 -10.08 -28.50 77.42
C ALA A 111 -9.63 -29.54 78.46
N ASP A 112 -9.99 -30.80 78.23
CA ASP A 112 -9.59 -31.96 79.03
C ASP A 112 -8.21 -32.49 78.63
N PHE A 113 -7.86 -32.45 77.34
CA PHE A 113 -6.57 -32.90 76.80
C PHE A 113 -5.40 -32.07 77.34
N ASP A 114 -5.57 -30.75 77.44
CA ASP A 114 -4.58 -29.85 78.03
C ASP A 114 -5.25 -28.79 78.91
N HIS A 115 -5.00 -28.86 80.22
CA HIS A 115 -5.59 -27.94 81.19
C HIS A 115 -5.02 -26.51 81.12
N GLU A 116 -3.86 -26.32 80.48
CA GLU A 116 -3.23 -25.00 80.29
C GLU A 116 -3.65 -24.34 78.97
N MET A 117 -4.47 -25.01 78.15
CA MET A 117 -4.97 -24.46 76.91
C MET A 117 -6.02 -23.36 77.16
N HIS A 118 -5.93 -22.29 76.37
CA HIS A 118 -6.83 -21.15 76.39
C HIS A 118 -7.63 -21.05 75.08
N PHE A 119 -8.82 -20.45 75.15
CA PHE A 119 -9.78 -20.46 74.04
C PHE A 119 -10.26 -19.05 73.68
N VAL A 120 -10.20 -18.72 72.40
CA VAL A 120 -10.71 -17.48 71.83
C VAL A 120 -11.94 -17.82 70.98
N LEU A 121 -13.09 -17.28 71.35
CA LEU A 121 -14.40 -17.65 70.83
C LEU A 121 -15.08 -16.44 70.17
N PRO A 122 -14.76 -16.11 68.91
CA PRO A 122 -15.46 -15.07 68.18
C PRO A 122 -16.89 -15.51 67.84
N CYS A 123 -17.86 -14.67 68.16
CA CYS A 123 -19.27 -14.84 67.82
C CYS A 123 -19.68 -13.84 66.75
N VAL A 124 -20.44 -14.28 65.75
CA VAL A 124 -20.91 -13.43 64.65
C VAL A 124 -22.42 -13.30 64.73
N SER A 125 -22.98 -12.15 64.35
CA SER A 125 -24.44 -12.01 64.26
C SER A 125 -25.01 -12.97 63.23
N ALA A 126 -26.26 -13.41 63.40
CA ALA A 126 -26.93 -14.29 62.44
C ALA A 126 -27.03 -13.62 61.06
N ALA A 127 -27.22 -12.30 61.02
CA ALA A 127 -27.26 -11.54 59.78
C ALA A 127 -25.89 -11.51 59.09
N ASP A 128 -24.80 -11.28 59.82
CA ASP A 128 -23.45 -11.28 59.24
C ASP A 128 -23.03 -12.69 58.80
N PHE A 129 -23.38 -13.72 59.58
CA PHE A 129 -23.13 -15.11 59.23
C PHE A 129 -23.82 -15.47 57.92
N LEU A 130 -25.11 -15.17 57.80
CA LEU A 130 -25.88 -15.43 56.59
C LEU A 130 -25.38 -14.60 55.40
N ALA A 131 -25.00 -13.33 55.62
CA ALA A 131 -24.45 -12.47 54.58
C ALA A 131 -23.13 -13.01 54.02
N ARG A 132 -22.28 -13.60 54.87
CA ARG A 132 -21.02 -14.23 54.43
C ARG A 132 -21.24 -15.59 53.78
N ALA A 133 -22.19 -16.38 54.28
CA ALA A 133 -22.58 -17.64 53.66
C ALA A 133 -23.12 -17.43 52.23
N LEU A 134 -23.91 -16.36 52.00
CA LEU A 134 -24.40 -15.98 50.67
C LEU A 134 -23.30 -15.59 49.68
N GLN A 135 -22.12 -15.20 50.17
CA GLN A 135 -20.96 -14.85 49.36
C GLN A 135 -20.01 -16.04 49.13
N ALA A 136 -20.24 -17.17 49.81
CA ALA A 136 -19.42 -18.35 49.63
C ALA A 136 -19.75 -19.05 48.29
N PRO A 137 -18.75 -19.64 47.59
CA PRO A 137 -18.96 -20.30 46.30
C PRO A 137 -19.94 -21.49 46.36
N GLU A 138 -20.18 -22.03 47.56
CA GLU A 138 -21.07 -23.16 47.82
C GLU A 138 -22.51 -22.72 48.17
N ALA A 139 -22.95 -21.56 47.66
CA ALA A 139 -24.27 -20.99 47.90
C ALA A 139 -25.40 -21.83 47.28
N GLY A 140 -25.78 -22.91 47.97
CA GLY A 140 -26.95 -23.74 47.67
C GLY A 140 -27.77 -24.13 48.91
N ALA A 141 -27.32 -23.76 50.11
CA ALA A 141 -28.00 -24.10 51.36
C ALA A 141 -29.20 -23.17 51.64
N ASP A 142 -30.28 -23.75 52.17
CA ASP A 142 -31.46 -23.00 52.59
C ASP A 142 -31.12 -22.06 53.77
N ALA A 143 -31.74 -20.88 53.81
CA ALA A 143 -31.51 -19.90 54.87
C ALA A 143 -31.86 -20.49 56.25
N GLY A 144 -32.88 -21.35 56.34
CA GLY A 144 -33.25 -22.04 57.57
C GLY A 144 -32.17 -23.02 58.05
N GLU A 145 -31.55 -23.77 57.14
CA GLU A 145 -30.45 -24.70 57.46
C GLU A 145 -29.19 -23.96 57.91
N LEU A 146 -28.86 -22.85 57.25
CA LEU A 146 -27.73 -21.99 57.62
C LEU A 146 -27.94 -21.36 58.99
N LEU A 147 -29.14 -20.88 59.28
CA LEU A 147 -29.45 -20.29 60.58
C LEU A 147 -29.52 -21.35 61.70
N THR A 148 -29.97 -22.55 61.37
CA THR A 148 -29.88 -23.71 62.27
C THR A 148 -28.41 -24.02 62.57
N THR A 149 -27.55 -24.02 61.55
CA THR A 149 -26.11 -24.22 61.72
C THR A 149 -25.50 -23.12 62.61
N TRP A 150 -25.80 -21.85 62.31
CA TRP A 150 -25.37 -20.72 63.13
C TRP A 150 -25.75 -20.91 64.61
N ARG A 151 -27.00 -21.28 64.88
CA ARG A 151 -27.51 -21.53 66.24
C ARG A 151 -26.69 -22.60 66.95
N HIS A 152 -26.49 -23.77 66.34
CA HIS A 152 -25.78 -24.88 66.98
C HIS A 152 -24.33 -24.54 67.32
N TYR A 153 -23.63 -23.82 66.43
CA TYR A 153 -22.27 -23.35 66.72
C TYR A 153 -22.28 -22.38 67.91
N HIS A 154 -23.14 -21.38 67.90
CA HIS A 154 -23.12 -20.33 68.92
C HIS A 154 -23.64 -20.80 70.29
N GLU A 155 -24.62 -21.71 70.34
CA GLU A 155 -25.00 -22.40 71.58
C GLU A 155 -23.84 -23.21 72.16
N THR A 156 -23.07 -23.90 71.31
CA THR A 156 -21.89 -24.68 71.75
C THR A 156 -20.79 -23.79 72.31
N LEU A 157 -20.46 -22.68 71.63
CA LEU A 157 -19.48 -21.70 72.09
C LEU A 157 -19.90 -21.07 73.43
N LEU A 158 -21.17 -20.67 73.54
CA LEU A 158 -21.72 -20.05 74.74
C LEU A 158 -21.70 -21.02 75.93
N ARG A 159 -22.19 -22.25 75.73
CA ARG A 159 -22.17 -23.33 76.73
C ARG A 159 -20.74 -23.59 77.24
N PHE A 160 -19.79 -23.71 76.32
CA PHE A 160 -18.39 -23.94 76.66
C PHE A 160 -17.81 -22.76 77.45
N HIS A 161 -18.08 -21.52 77.00
CA HIS A 161 -17.62 -20.32 77.69
C HIS A 161 -18.13 -20.26 79.13
N HIS A 162 -19.41 -20.56 79.37
CA HIS A 162 -19.99 -20.59 80.72
C HIS A 162 -19.29 -21.60 81.64
N ARG A 163 -18.90 -22.77 81.12
CA ARG A 163 -18.16 -23.79 81.89
C ARG A 163 -16.69 -23.42 82.13
N HIS A 164 -16.05 -22.77 81.17
CA HIS A 164 -14.60 -22.50 81.17
C HIS A 164 -14.27 -21.01 81.13
N ARG A 165 -15.00 -20.17 81.88
CA ARG A 165 -14.84 -18.71 81.85
C ARG A 165 -13.40 -18.25 82.11
N ALA A 166 -12.66 -18.86 83.03
CA ALA A 166 -11.28 -18.45 83.31
C ALA A 166 -10.34 -18.64 82.10
N ARG A 167 -10.61 -19.68 81.30
CA ARG A 167 -9.75 -20.14 80.19
C ARG A 167 -10.25 -19.72 78.81
N SER A 168 -11.42 -19.08 78.72
CA SER A 168 -12.01 -18.68 77.45
C SER A 168 -12.40 -17.20 77.44
N VAL A 169 -12.31 -16.59 76.25
CA VAL A 169 -12.78 -15.24 75.97
C VAL A 169 -13.74 -15.31 74.79
N LEU A 170 -14.96 -14.81 75.01
CA LEU A 170 -16.01 -14.71 74.00
C LEU A 170 -16.19 -13.23 73.63
N PHE A 171 -16.25 -12.90 72.34
CA PHE A 171 -16.45 -11.53 71.86
C PHE A 171 -17.20 -11.49 70.54
N LEU A 172 -17.76 -10.33 70.16
CA LEU A 172 -18.44 -10.15 68.88
C LEU A 172 -17.44 -9.87 67.75
N ASP A 173 -17.59 -10.58 66.63
CA ASP A 173 -16.73 -10.49 65.45
C ASP A 173 -16.72 -9.07 64.83
N SER A 174 -17.81 -8.32 65.02
CA SER A 174 -17.93 -6.91 64.61
C SER A 174 -16.95 -5.97 65.32
N ASP A 175 -16.52 -6.33 66.52
CA ASP A 175 -15.90 -5.38 67.45
C ASP A 175 -14.37 -5.46 67.45
N TRP A 176 -13.80 -6.62 67.12
CA TRP A 176 -12.37 -6.86 67.31
C TRP A 176 -11.50 -6.22 66.23
N ARG A 177 -11.93 -6.13 64.96
CA ARG A 177 -11.09 -5.60 63.87
C ARG A 177 -10.71 -4.13 64.05
N GLY A 178 -11.64 -3.34 64.57
CA GLY A 178 -11.40 -1.94 64.90
C GLY A 178 -10.70 -1.72 66.23
N ASN A 179 -10.60 -2.76 67.06
CA ASN A 179 -10.10 -2.71 68.43
C ASN A 179 -9.14 -3.88 68.73
N ALA A 180 -8.31 -4.27 67.75
CA ALA A 180 -7.43 -5.44 67.87
C ALA A 180 -6.44 -5.28 69.04
N ASP A 181 -5.98 -4.05 69.28
CA ASP A 181 -5.18 -3.69 70.45
C ASP A 181 -5.91 -3.99 71.78
N GLY A 182 -7.20 -3.68 71.85
CA GLY A 182 -8.02 -3.95 73.04
C GLY A 182 -8.18 -5.45 73.31
N LEU A 183 -8.34 -6.26 72.25
CA LEU A 183 -8.34 -7.71 72.37
C LEU A 183 -7.00 -8.24 72.87
N ILE A 184 -5.89 -7.80 72.28
CA ILE A 184 -4.55 -8.27 72.65
C ILE A 184 -4.17 -7.84 74.08
N ASP A 185 -4.47 -6.60 74.46
CA ASP A 185 -4.22 -6.09 75.81
C ASP A 185 -5.02 -6.91 76.84
N GLU A 186 -6.28 -7.27 76.55
CA GLU A 186 -7.11 -8.06 77.44
C GLU A 186 -6.66 -9.53 77.53
N LEU A 187 -6.28 -10.16 76.42
CA LEU A 187 -5.72 -11.52 76.43
C LEU A 187 -4.37 -11.57 77.16
N GLY A 188 -3.50 -10.59 76.92
CA GLY A 188 -2.22 -10.44 77.61
C GLY A 188 -2.39 -10.29 79.12
N ARG A 189 -3.34 -9.45 79.54
CA ARG A 189 -3.67 -9.22 80.95
C ARG A 189 -4.30 -10.46 81.62
N ARG A 190 -5.27 -11.09 80.97
CA ARG A 190 -6.07 -12.19 81.54
C ARG A 190 -5.28 -13.49 81.66
N TRP A 191 -4.42 -13.78 80.69
CA TRP A 191 -3.64 -15.02 80.63
C TRP A 191 -2.15 -14.81 80.93
N GLN A 192 -1.76 -13.61 81.35
CA GLN A 192 -0.39 -13.23 81.70
C GLN A 192 0.61 -13.47 80.56
N LEU A 193 0.18 -13.22 79.32
CA LEU A 193 0.98 -13.38 78.11
C LEU A 193 1.73 -12.10 77.76
N SER A 194 3.00 -12.24 77.35
CA SER A 194 3.81 -11.12 76.83
C SER A 194 3.49 -10.88 75.35
N LEU A 195 2.36 -10.23 75.07
CA LEU A 195 1.92 -9.91 73.71
C LEU A 195 2.27 -8.47 73.31
N ARG A 196 2.59 -8.28 72.03
CA ARG A 196 2.83 -6.97 71.41
C ARG A 196 1.59 -6.50 70.67
N ARG A 197 1.36 -5.18 70.64
CA ARG A 197 0.24 -4.62 69.90
C ARG A 197 0.36 -4.89 68.39
N PRO A 198 -0.66 -5.46 67.76
CA PRO A 198 -0.68 -5.70 66.33
C PRO A 198 -0.84 -4.37 65.58
N GLY A 199 -0.34 -4.29 64.34
CA GLY A 199 -0.60 -3.14 63.47
C GLY A 199 -2.08 -3.06 63.05
N PRO A 200 -2.48 -2.01 62.30
CA PRO A 200 -3.85 -1.85 61.85
C PRO A 200 -4.31 -3.05 61.01
N VAL A 201 -5.43 -3.65 61.39
CA VAL A 201 -6.06 -4.79 60.69
C VAL A 201 -7.00 -4.25 59.61
N ALA A 202 -6.86 -4.72 58.37
CA ALA A 202 -7.75 -4.33 57.28
C ALA A 202 -9.21 -4.73 57.59
N ALA A 203 -10.14 -3.81 57.35
CA ALA A 203 -11.56 -4.09 57.45
C ALA A 203 -11.99 -5.05 56.33
N SER A 204 -12.73 -6.09 56.67
CA SER A 204 -13.40 -6.92 55.67
C SER A 204 -14.60 -6.14 55.12
N HIS A 205 -14.63 -5.96 53.80
CA HIS A 205 -15.73 -5.26 53.11
C HIS A 205 -16.72 -6.33 52.66
N GLY A 206 -17.78 -6.55 53.45
CA GLY A 206 -18.87 -7.44 53.04
C GLY A 206 -19.73 -6.80 51.94
N SER A 207 -20.33 -7.62 51.07
CA SER A 207 -21.33 -7.14 50.10
C SER A 207 -22.52 -6.48 50.82
N PRO A 208 -22.80 -5.19 50.57
CA PRO A 208 -23.95 -4.50 51.18
C PRO A 208 -25.29 -5.15 50.79
N LEU A 209 -25.35 -5.76 49.60
CA LEU A 209 -26.53 -6.51 49.13
C LEU A 209 -26.73 -7.78 49.95
N ALA A 210 -25.67 -8.55 50.18
CA ALA A 210 -25.74 -9.76 51.01
C ALA A 210 -26.16 -9.42 52.45
N ALA A 211 -25.63 -8.33 53.01
CA ALA A 211 -26.04 -7.82 54.32
C ALA A 211 -27.53 -7.47 54.37
N TYR A 212 -28.04 -6.74 53.37
CA TYR A 212 -29.47 -6.40 53.29
C TYR A 212 -30.38 -7.64 53.22
N LEU A 213 -30.04 -8.59 52.34
CA LEU A 213 -30.80 -9.83 52.18
C LEU A 213 -30.79 -10.67 53.46
N ALA A 214 -29.62 -10.77 54.11
CA ALA A 214 -29.47 -11.50 55.35
C ALA A 214 -30.28 -10.90 56.51
N HIS A 215 -30.20 -9.58 56.71
CA HIS A 215 -31.03 -8.89 57.71
C HIS A 215 -32.54 -9.10 57.48
N THR A 216 -32.97 -9.10 56.22
CA THR A 216 -34.37 -9.34 55.86
C THR A 216 -34.80 -10.79 56.12
N ALA A 217 -33.90 -11.75 55.90
CA ALA A 217 -34.16 -13.16 56.13
C ALA A 217 -34.20 -13.50 57.63
N VAL A 218 -33.24 -13.02 58.42
CA VAL A 218 -33.17 -13.26 59.87
C VAL A 218 -34.40 -12.73 60.60
N ALA A 219 -34.95 -11.59 60.17
CA ALA A 219 -36.17 -11.01 60.75
C ALA A 219 -37.39 -11.95 60.72
N ARG A 220 -37.36 -13.03 59.93
CA ARG A 220 -38.42 -14.05 59.85
C ARG A 220 -38.29 -15.15 60.91
N TYR A 221 -37.19 -15.21 61.65
CA TYR A 221 -36.85 -16.27 62.60
C TYR A 221 -36.68 -15.70 64.02
N GLY A 222 -37.79 -15.51 64.73
CA GLY A 222 -37.80 -14.86 66.06
C GLY A 222 -36.93 -15.53 67.13
N GLU A 223 -36.75 -16.85 67.06
CA GLU A 223 -35.93 -17.64 68.02
C GLU A 223 -34.44 -17.28 67.97
N ILE A 224 -33.97 -16.65 66.89
CA ILE A 224 -32.57 -16.27 66.71
C ILE A 224 -32.23 -15.03 67.56
N ALA A 225 -33.18 -14.11 67.70
CA ALA A 225 -32.98 -12.86 68.42
C ALA A 225 -32.67 -13.09 69.91
N GLU A 226 -33.31 -14.08 70.54
CA GLU A 226 -33.08 -14.41 71.96
C GLU A 226 -31.63 -14.86 72.21
N LEU A 227 -31.09 -15.70 71.33
CA LEU A 227 -29.71 -16.16 71.42
C LEU A 227 -28.71 -15.05 71.08
N GLU A 228 -29.00 -14.19 70.10
CA GLU A 228 -28.17 -13.02 69.80
C GLU A 228 -28.07 -12.06 70.99
N ASP A 229 -29.18 -11.81 71.68
CA ASP A 229 -29.21 -10.98 72.89
C ASP A 229 -28.40 -11.60 74.03
N GLU A 230 -28.50 -12.93 74.23
CA GLU A 230 -27.72 -13.65 75.25
C GLU A 230 -26.21 -13.62 74.98
N ILE A 231 -25.81 -13.80 73.71
CA ILE A 231 -24.41 -13.69 73.27
C ILE A 231 -23.91 -12.26 73.48
N ALA A 232 -24.66 -11.25 73.06
CA ALA A 232 -24.28 -9.85 73.22
C ALA A 232 -24.13 -9.45 74.70
N ALA A 233 -24.99 -9.97 75.59
CA ALA A 233 -24.90 -9.76 77.02
C ALA A 233 -23.69 -10.45 77.67
N THR A 234 -23.22 -11.56 77.09
CA THR A 234 -22.10 -12.35 77.61
C THR A 234 -20.74 -11.94 77.01
N ALA A 235 -20.74 -11.37 75.80
CA ALA A 235 -19.55 -11.01 75.06
C ALA A 235 -18.70 -9.93 75.74
N LEU A 236 -17.38 -10.10 75.67
CA LEU A 236 -16.40 -9.11 76.07
C LEU A 236 -16.47 -7.88 75.15
N GLN A 237 -16.58 -6.70 75.75
CA GLN A 237 -16.53 -5.43 75.04
C GLN A 237 -15.08 -4.99 74.83
N LEU A 238 -14.65 -4.89 73.57
CA LEU A 238 -13.25 -4.62 73.19
C LEU A 238 -12.93 -3.12 73.00
N GLY A 239 -13.92 -2.23 73.16
CA GLY A 239 -13.77 -0.78 73.03
C GLY A 239 -15.07 -0.03 73.32
N ALA A 240 -15.04 1.31 73.29
CA ALA A 240 -16.27 2.11 73.40
C ALA A 240 -17.23 1.70 72.27
N PRO A 241 -18.53 1.53 72.55
CA PRO A 241 -19.49 1.12 71.53
C PRO A 241 -19.40 2.12 70.39
N ARG A 242 -18.89 1.68 69.24
CA ARG A 242 -19.03 2.47 68.03
C ARG A 242 -20.52 2.55 67.79
N SER A 243 -21.09 3.72 68.07
CA SER A 243 -22.37 4.15 67.56
C SER A 243 -22.24 4.33 66.04
N GLY A 244 -21.85 3.28 65.32
CA GLY A 244 -22.21 3.16 63.92
C GLY A 244 -23.73 3.06 63.92
N PRO A 245 -24.45 3.81 63.06
CA PRO A 245 -25.88 3.58 62.95
C PRO A 245 -26.04 2.09 62.69
N ALA A 246 -26.79 1.38 63.53
CA ALA A 246 -27.38 0.11 63.11
C ALA A 246 -28.04 0.45 61.78
N ALA A 247 -27.39 0.05 60.67
CA ALA A 247 -27.69 0.61 59.38
C ALA A 247 -29.16 0.29 59.13
N ARG A 248 -30.00 1.33 59.13
CA ARG A 248 -31.44 1.12 58.98
C ARG A 248 -31.60 0.44 57.63
N GLN A 249 -32.46 -0.57 57.53
CA GLN A 249 -32.76 -1.27 56.26
C GLN A 249 -32.75 -0.38 54.99
N PRO A 250 -33.28 0.86 54.99
CA PRO A 250 -33.16 1.78 53.85
C PRO A 250 -31.72 2.17 53.45
N ASP A 251 -30.79 2.35 54.38
CA ASP A 251 -29.40 2.75 54.10
C ASP A 251 -28.60 1.59 53.48
N LEU A 252 -28.88 0.36 53.93
CA LEU A 252 -28.29 -0.86 53.36
C LEU A 252 -28.77 -1.12 51.93
N LEU A 253 -30.06 -0.90 51.64
CA LEU A 253 -30.61 -1.04 50.29
C LEU A 253 -30.00 -0.01 49.32
N ALA A 254 -29.84 1.24 49.76
CA ALA A 254 -29.21 2.28 48.95
C ALA A 254 -27.73 1.94 48.65
N SER A 255 -26.99 1.46 49.65
CA SER A 255 -25.60 1.02 49.46
C SER A 255 -25.50 -0.22 48.55
N ALA A 256 -26.44 -1.16 48.66
CA ALA A 256 -26.50 -2.35 47.82
C ALA A 256 -26.77 -2.00 46.34
N LEU A 257 -27.71 -1.09 46.09
CA LEU A 257 -28.02 -0.61 44.74
C LEU A 257 -26.84 0.15 44.12
N ALA A 258 -26.18 1.01 44.90
CA ALA A 258 -25.00 1.74 44.43
C ALA A 258 -23.84 0.79 44.06
N HIS A 259 -23.58 -0.22 44.90
CA HIS A 259 -22.54 -1.21 44.64
C HIS A 259 -22.86 -2.04 43.39
N PHE A 260 -24.09 -2.53 43.25
CA PHE A 260 -24.54 -3.29 42.08
C PHE A 260 -24.43 -2.47 40.78
N GLN A 261 -24.79 -1.19 40.81
CA GLN A 261 -24.65 -0.30 39.65
C GLN A 261 -23.19 -0.10 39.24
N GLU A 262 -22.28 -0.01 40.21
CA GLU A 262 -20.86 0.15 39.92
C GLU A 262 -20.23 -1.14 39.37
N GLU A 263 -20.62 -2.30 39.91
CA GLU A 263 -20.19 -3.61 39.40
C GLU A 263 -20.68 -3.85 37.95
N GLN A 264 -21.91 -3.46 37.63
CA GLN A 264 -22.42 -3.52 36.26
C GLN A 264 -21.63 -2.61 35.31
N ARG A 265 -21.18 -1.44 35.79
CA ARG A 265 -20.32 -0.54 34.99
C ARG A 265 -18.93 -1.11 34.80
N SER A 266 -18.32 -1.72 35.82
CA SER A 266 -17.00 -2.34 35.68
C SER A 266 -17.02 -3.51 34.71
N LEU A 267 -18.02 -4.40 34.81
CA LEU A 267 -18.23 -5.51 33.88
C LEU A 267 -18.47 -5.02 32.44
N ALA A 268 -19.24 -3.94 32.25
CA ALA A 268 -19.46 -3.35 30.94
C ALA A 268 -18.16 -2.79 30.34
N ARG A 269 -17.30 -2.16 31.16
CA ARG A 269 -15.98 -1.67 30.73
C ARG A 269 -15.06 -2.81 30.33
N GLU A 270 -14.95 -3.85 31.14
CA GLU A 270 -14.12 -5.03 30.85
C GLU A 270 -14.54 -5.72 29.55
N ARG A 271 -15.85 -5.92 29.36
CA ARG A 271 -16.39 -6.47 28.10
C ARG A 271 -16.10 -5.58 26.89
N ALA A 272 -16.15 -4.25 27.05
CA ALA A 272 -15.83 -3.32 25.97
C ALA A 272 -14.33 -3.36 25.63
N GLU A 273 -13.45 -3.48 26.63
CA GLU A 273 -12.02 -3.64 26.44
C GLU A 273 -11.68 -4.96 25.75
N ASP A 274 -12.26 -6.07 26.18
CA ASP A 274 -12.04 -7.38 25.56
C ASP A 274 -12.56 -7.41 24.12
N ALA A 275 -13.73 -6.81 23.85
CA ALA A 275 -14.23 -6.66 22.49
C ALA A 275 -13.30 -5.79 21.62
N ALA A 276 -12.70 -4.75 22.18
CA ALA A 276 -11.72 -3.93 21.47
C ALA A 276 -10.41 -4.70 21.18
N ARG A 277 -9.92 -5.49 22.15
CA ARG A 277 -8.75 -6.36 21.97
C ARG A 277 -8.98 -7.42 20.89
N LEU A 278 -10.17 -8.05 20.88
CA LEU A 278 -10.53 -9.03 19.87
C LEU A 278 -10.57 -8.42 18.47
N ARG A 279 -11.22 -7.26 18.30
CA ARG A 279 -11.25 -6.53 17.02
C ARG A 279 -9.86 -6.13 16.53
N ALA A 280 -8.98 -5.70 17.45
CA ALA A 280 -7.60 -5.37 17.11
C ALA A 280 -6.81 -6.60 16.65
N ALA A 281 -7.00 -7.75 17.30
CA ALA A 281 -6.37 -9.01 16.91
C ALA A 281 -6.88 -9.50 15.54
N GLU A 282 -8.19 -9.40 15.28
CA GLU A 282 -8.79 -9.73 13.98
C GLU A 282 -8.25 -8.84 12.86
N ALA A 283 -8.17 -7.52 13.09
CA ALA A 283 -7.59 -6.58 12.13
C ALA A 283 -6.11 -6.89 11.83
N SER A 284 -5.32 -7.24 12.86
CA SER A 284 -3.92 -7.64 12.68
C SER A 284 -3.79 -8.93 11.87
N CYS A 285 -4.68 -9.91 12.09
CA CYS A 285 -4.70 -11.15 11.33
C CYS A 285 -5.06 -10.90 9.85
N GLN A 286 -6.08 -10.09 9.59
CA GLN A 286 -6.48 -9.71 8.23
C GLN A 286 -5.35 -8.96 7.50
N GLN A 287 -4.66 -8.04 8.18
CA GLN A 287 -3.53 -7.32 7.58
C GLN A 287 -2.36 -8.27 7.26
N ALA A 288 -2.07 -9.24 8.13
CA ALA A 288 -1.04 -10.24 7.86
C ALA A 288 -1.40 -11.13 6.65
N GLN A 289 -2.67 -11.55 6.52
CA GLN A 289 -3.15 -12.31 5.37
C GLN A 289 -3.06 -11.50 4.07
N GLN A 290 -3.43 -10.21 4.08
CA GLN A 290 -3.30 -9.34 2.92
C GLN A 290 -1.84 -9.15 2.49
N ARG A 291 -0.91 -8.99 3.44
CA ARG A 291 0.54 -8.91 3.16
C ARG A 291 1.08 -10.20 2.56
N ALA A 292 0.66 -11.36 3.08
CA ALA A 292 1.06 -12.65 2.53
C ALA A 292 0.56 -12.82 1.08
N ALA A 293 -0.72 -12.51 0.82
CA ALA A 293 -1.29 -12.58 -0.53
C ALA A 293 -0.64 -11.59 -1.52
N ALA A 294 -0.28 -10.39 -1.07
CA ALA A 294 0.45 -9.41 -1.88
C ALA A 294 1.86 -9.90 -2.22
N ALA A 295 2.59 -10.44 -1.24
CA ALA A 295 3.91 -11.03 -1.45
C ALA A 295 3.86 -12.20 -2.44
N GLU A 296 2.84 -13.06 -2.34
CA GLU A 296 2.65 -14.20 -3.22
C GLU A 296 2.39 -13.76 -4.68
N ARG A 297 1.55 -12.73 -4.87
CA ARG A 297 1.33 -12.10 -6.19
C ARG A 297 2.61 -11.49 -6.75
N GLU A 298 3.40 -10.81 -5.93
CA GLU A 298 4.68 -10.24 -6.37
C GLU A 298 5.66 -11.34 -6.81
N THR A 299 5.75 -12.45 -6.06
CA THR A 299 6.57 -13.59 -6.47
C THR A 299 6.07 -14.21 -7.78
N GLN A 300 4.76 -14.31 -7.98
CA GLN A 300 4.18 -14.83 -9.22
C GLN A 300 4.51 -13.93 -10.41
N LEU A 301 4.45 -12.61 -10.23
CA LEU A 301 4.83 -11.61 -11.24
C LEU A 301 6.33 -11.65 -11.54
N ARG A 302 7.19 -11.87 -10.53
CA ARG A 302 8.63 -12.03 -10.74
C ARG A 302 8.92 -13.30 -11.55
N ILE A 303 8.24 -14.41 -11.27
CA ILE A 303 8.38 -15.66 -12.03
C ILE A 303 7.90 -15.49 -13.47
N SER A 304 6.74 -14.85 -13.70
CA SER A 304 6.23 -14.61 -15.06
C SER A 304 7.14 -13.67 -15.85
N ARG A 305 7.73 -12.66 -15.20
CA ARG A 305 8.72 -11.77 -15.82
C ARG A 305 10.03 -12.49 -16.16
N SER A 306 10.54 -13.33 -15.24
CA SER A 306 11.75 -14.13 -15.48
C SER A 306 11.55 -15.06 -16.68
N THR A 307 10.44 -15.78 -16.73
CA THR A 307 10.13 -16.69 -17.84
C THR A 307 9.91 -15.96 -19.17
N ALA A 308 9.33 -14.74 -19.16
CA ALA A 308 9.24 -13.91 -20.36
C ALA A 308 10.62 -13.44 -20.87
N LEU A 309 11.50 -13.02 -19.95
CA LEU A 309 12.87 -12.62 -20.28
C LEU A 309 13.70 -13.79 -20.81
N GLU A 310 13.57 -14.98 -20.24
CA GLU A 310 14.22 -16.20 -20.73
C GLU A 310 13.78 -16.53 -22.16
N ARG A 311 12.48 -16.39 -22.47
CA ARG A 311 11.96 -16.56 -23.84
C ARG A 311 12.51 -15.51 -24.80
N GLN A 312 12.58 -14.25 -24.39
CA GLN A 312 13.18 -13.19 -25.20
C GLN A 312 14.67 -13.46 -25.46
N LEU A 313 15.42 -13.89 -24.45
CA LEU A 313 16.83 -14.19 -24.56
C LEU A 313 17.07 -15.37 -25.52
N ALA A 314 16.25 -16.42 -25.43
CA ALA A 314 16.27 -17.54 -26.38
C ALA A 314 15.93 -17.09 -27.82
N GLN A 315 14.95 -16.19 -27.98
CA GLN A 315 14.58 -15.66 -29.29
C GLN A 315 15.70 -14.81 -29.90
N VAL A 316 16.35 -13.95 -29.10
CA VAL A 316 17.49 -13.14 -29.54
C VAL A 316 18.68 -14.03 -29.89
N GLN A 317 18.97 -15.06 -29.09
CA GLN A 317 20.02 -16.03 -29.40
C GLN A 317 19.75 -16.77 -30.71
N ALA A 318 18.50 -17.17 -30.97
CA ALA A 318 18.11 -17.78 -32.23
C ALA A 318 18.30 -16.80 -33.41
N GLN A 319 17.87 -15.54 -33.27
CA GLN A 319 18.06 -14.50 -34.28
C GLN A 319 19.54 -14.23 -34.57
N LEU A 320 20.38 -14.15 -33.55
CA LEU A 320 21.83 -14.01 -33.70
C LEU A 320 22.43 -15.20 -34.45
N SER A 321 22.03 -16.43 -34.10
CA SER A 321 22.51 -17.62 -34.83
C SER A 321 22.10 -17.64 -36.31
N THR A 322 20.90 -17.12 -36.63
CA THR A 322 20.46 -16.96 -38.02
C THR A 322 21.27 -15.87 -38.73
N ARG A 323 21.47 -14.72 -38.08
CA ARG A 323 22.30 -13.62 -38.60
C ARG A 323 23.74 -14.04 -38.85
N ASP A 324 24.34 -14.83 -37.96
CA ASP A 324 25.70 -15.35 -38.14
C ASP A 324 25.78 -16.30 -39.34
N ARG A 325 24.75 -17.13 -39.58
CA ARG A 325 24.67 -17.96 -40.80
C ARG A 325 24.49 -17.12 -42.05
N GLU A 326 23.64 -16.08 -42.01
CA GLU A 326 23.46 -15.14 -43.13
C GLU A 326 24.78 -14.42 -43.46
N LEU A 327 25.50 -13.92 -42.44
CA LEU A 327 26.81 -13.29 -42.61
C LEU A 327 27.86 -14.28 -43.16
N GLY A 328 27.85 -15.53 -42.70
CA GLY A 328 28.70 -16.59 -43.24
C GLY A 328 28.42 -16.86 -44.72
N ALA A 329 27.15 -17.00 -45.10
CA ALA A 329 26.73 -17.20 -46.49
C ALA A 329 27.09 -15.98 -47.37
N LEU A 330 26.87 -14.76 -46.89
CA LEU A 330 27.23 -13.54 -47.63
C LEU A 330 28.75 -13.44 -47.82
N SER A 331 29.52 -13.78 -46.79
CA SER A 331 30.99 -13.82 -46.83
C SER A 331 31.50 -14.82 -47.88
N GLU A 332 30.94 -16.04 -47.90
CA GLU A 332 31.26 -17.04 -48.92
C GLU A 332 30.88 -16.56 -50.33
N GLN A 333 29.74 -15.90 -50.48
CA GLN A 333 29.28 -15.36 -51.76
C GLN A 333 30.19 -14.20 -52.25
N LEU A 334 30.66 -13.35 -51.34
CA LEU A 334 31.65 -12.31 -51.62
C LEU A 334 33.00 -12.89 -52.02
N ALA A 335 33.46 -13.95 -51.34
CA ALA A 335 34.69 -14.65 -51.69
C ALA A 335 34.58 -15.32 -53.07
N ALA A 336 33.44 -15.96 -53.38
CA ALA A 336 33.17 -16.55 -54.69
C ALA A 336 33.10 -15.48 -55.79
N SER A 337 32.46 -14.34 -55.54
CA SER A 337 32.41 -13.22 -56.48
C SER A 337 33.79 -12.59 -56.71
N ALA A 338 34.63 -12.49 -55.68
CA ALA A 338 36.00 -12.00 -55.80
C ALA A 338 36.87 -12.97 -56.62
N ALA A 339 36.74 -14.28 -56.37
CA ALA A 339 37.45 -15.30 -57.16
C ALA A 339 37.02 -15.28 -58.63
N ALA A 340 35.72 -15.16 -58.92
CA ALA A 340 35.22 -15.04 -60.29
C ALA A 340 35.68 -13.75 -60.98
N ALA A 341 35.79 -12.64 -60.23
CA ALA A 341 36.32 -11.38 -60.76
C ALA A 341 37.82 -11.46 -61.10
N ASP A 342 38.60 -12.15 -60.27
CA ASP A 342 40.01 -12.40 -60.54
C ASP A 342 40.21 -13.35 -61.72
N GLU A 343 39.38 -14.40 -61.85
CA GLU A 343 39.37 -15.30 -63.00
C GLU A 343 38.99 -14.55 -64.28
N ALA A 344 37.98 -13.69 -64.24
CA ALA A 344 37.59 -12.83 -65.36
C ALA A 344 38.69 -11.83 -65.76
N ARG A 345 39.43 -11.26 -64.78
CA ARG A 345 40.60 -10.41 -65.06
C ARG A 345 41.73 -11.19 -65.71
N GLN A 346 42.03 -12.40 -65.23
CA GLN A 346 43.04 -13.27 -65.84
C GLN A 346 42.65 -13.63 -67.29
N LEU A 347 41.38 -13.95 -67.53
CA LEU A 347 40.85 -14.26 -68.86
C LEU A 347 40.89 -13.03 -69.79
N ALA A 348 40.52 -11.85 -69.29
CA ALA A 348 40.62 -10.60 -70.06
C ALA A 348 42.07 -10.25 -70.41
N THR A 349 43.00 -10.47 -69.48
CA THR A 349 44.43 -10.25 -69.72
C THR A 349 44.97 -11.25 -70.75
N ALA A 350 44.64 -12.53 -70.62
CA ALA A 350 45.01 -13.57 -71.59
C ALA A 350 44.41 -13.31 -72.98
N LEU A 351 43.16 -12.83 -73.07
CA LEU A 351 42.53 -12.44 -74.34
C LEU A 351 43.18 -11.19 -74.95
N SER A 352 43.61 -10.24 -74.13
CA SER A 352 44.37 -9.06 -74.57
C SER A 352 45.71 -9.47 -75.18
N GLU A 353 46.47 -10.31 -74.48
CA GLU A 353 47.76 -10.85 -74.96
C GLU A 353 47.58 -11.69 -76.23
N ARG A 354 46.53 -12.52 -76.29
CA ARG A 354 46.17 -13.29 -77.49
C ARG A 354 45.85 -12.37 -78.67
N ARG A 355 45.09 -11.30 -78.44
CA ARG A 355 44.76 -10.30 -79.47
C ARG A 355 46.00 -9.56 -79.96
N GLU A 356 46.92 -9.19 -79.08
CA GLU A 356 48.20 -8.58 -79.48
C GLU A 356 49.06 -9.55 -80.29
N GLN A 357 49.09 -10.83 -79.93
CA GLN A 357 49.79 -11.86 -80.71
C GLN A 357 49.14 -12.11 -82.07
N ASP A 358 47.82 -12.22 -82.13
CA ASP A 358 47.07 -12.39 -83.37
C ASP A 358 47.20 -11.15 -84.27
N PHE A 359 47.20 -9.94 -83.68
CA PHE A 359 47.43 -8.69 -84.39
C PHE A 359 48.87 -8.61 -84.93
N ALA A 360 49.87 -9.01 -84.14
CA ALA A 360 51.26 -9.07 -84.59
C ALA A 360 51.47 -10.10 -85.70
N GLN A 361 50.83 -11.28 -85.61
CA GLN A 361 50.85 -12.29 -86.67
C GLN A 361 50.14 -11.81 -87.93
N CYS A 362 48.99 -11.15 -87.79
CA CYS A 362 48.26 -10.59 -88.93
C CYS A 362 49.05 -9.44 -89.57
N HIS A 363 49.67 -8.57 -88.77
CA HIS A 363 50.55 -7.50 -89.26
C HIS A 363 51.78 -8.07 -89.99
N ALA A 364 52.42 -9.11 -89.46
CA ALA A 364 53.53 -9.78 -90.14
C ALA A 364 53.07 -10.44 -91.45
N GLY A 365 51.92 -11.12 -91.45
CA GLY A 365 51.34 -11.69 -92.66
C GLY A 365 50.95 -10.65 -93.71
N VAL A 366 50.47 -9.48 -93.29
CA VAL A 366 50.16 -8.35 -94.19
C VAL A 366 51.43 -7.72 -94.75
N VAL A 367 52.52 -7.62 -93.96
CA VAL A 367 53.83 -7.13 -94.43
C VAL A 367 54.44 -8.11 -95.44
N ASP A 368 54.41 -9.41 -95.18
CA ASP A 368 54.87 -10.44 -96.12
C ASP A 368 54.04 -10.45 -97.42
N LEU A 369 52.71 -10.27 -97.30
CA LEU A 369 51.84 -10.15 -98.46
C LEU A 369 52.15 -8.89 -99.26
N LEU A 370 52.41 -7.75 -98.59
CA LEU A 370 52.81 -6.49 -99.21
C LEU A 370 54.15 -6.59 -99.93
N ASP A 371 55.12 -7.33 -99.38
CA ASP A 371 56.41 -7.54 -100.01
C ASP A 371 56.31 -8.53 -101.18
N SER A 372 55.46 -9.56 -101.08
CA SER A 372 55.12 -10.43 -102.21
C SER A 372 54.37 -9.68 -103.33
N LEU A 373 53.49 -8.75 -102.97
CA LEU A 373 52.74 -7.91 -103.91
C LEU A 373 53.66 -6.88 -104.56
N LYS A 374 54.62 -6.30 -103.84
CA LYS A 374 55.66 -5.45 -104.43
C LYS A 374 56.59 -6.22 -105.37
N ALA A 375 56.96 -7.45 -105.04
CA ALA A 375 57.75 -8.32 -105.91
C ALA A 375 56.97 -8.68 -107.20
N SER A 376 55.70 -9.06 -107.04
CA SER A 376 54.81 -9.37 -108.17
C SER A 376 54.44 -8.12 -108.99
N LEU A 377 54.37 -6.94 -108.38
CA LEU A 377 54.16 -5.66 -109.06
C LEU A 377 55.38 -5.25 -109.88
N ASN A 378 56.60 -5.47 -109.39
CA ASN A 378 57.83 -5.27 -110.16
C ASN A 378 57.93 -6.26 -111.34
N GLU A 379 57.57 -7.52 -111.14
CA GLU A 379 57.45 -8.49 -112.24
C GLU A 379 56.38 -8.06 -113.25
N SER A 380 55.20 -7.66 -112.79
CA SER A 380 54.12 -7.16 -113.64
C SER A 380 54.52 -5.89 -114.40
N GLU A 381 55.30 -4.98 -113.80
CA GLU A 381 55.80 -3.78 -114.46
C GLU A 381 56.85 -4.11 -115.54
N THR A 382 57.71 -5.11 -115.30
CA THR A 382 58.61 -5.62 -116.35
C THR A 382 57.85 -6.32 -117.49
N HIS A 383 56.78 -7.07 -117.18
CA HIS A 383 55.88 -7.67 -118.16
C HIS A 383 55.04 -6.63 -118.91
N PHE A 384 54.63 -5.55 -118.25
CA PHE A 384 53.90 -4.43 -118.83
C PHE A 384 54.78 -3.59 -119.76
N ARG A 385 56.05 -3.35 -119.41
CA ARG A 385 57.03 -2.72 -120.31
C ARG A 385 57.35 -3.61 -121.52
N ARG A 386 57.44 -4.94 -121.34
CA ARG A 386 57.54 -5.91 -122.44
C ARG A 386 56.28 -5.94 -123.32
N GLY A 387 55.11 -5.84 -122.68
CA GLY A 387 53.79 -5.77 -123.32
C GLY A 387 53.60 -4.50 -124.13
N GLN A 388 54.05 -3.34 -123.62
CA GLN A 388 54.05 -2.05 -124.32
C GLN A 388 55.01 -2.04 -125.52
N ALA A 389 56.17 -2.69 -125.42
CA ALA A 389 57.07 -2.89 -126.56
C ALA A 389 56.46 -3.80 -127.65
N LEU A 390 55.67 -4.81 -127.23
CA LEU A 390 54.92 -5.70 -128.12
C LEU A 390 53.67 -5.02 -128.70
N THR A 391 52.95 -4.16 -127.98
CA THR A 391 51.81 -3.39 -128.51
C THR A 391 52.25 -2.27 -129.45
N ALA A 392 53.45 -1.69 -129.27
CA ALA A 392 54.05 -0.80 -130.25
C ALA A 392 54.50 -1.53 -131.53
N ALA A 393 54.82 -2.83 -131.44
CA ALA A 393 55.10 -3.69 -132.58
C ALA A 393 53.81 -4.21 -133.25
N LEU A 394 52.76 -4.50 -132.48
CA LEU A 394 51.44 -4.92 -132.96
C LEU A 394 50.66 -3.78 -133.58
N ALA A 395 50.75 -2.55 -133.08
CA ALA A 395 50.16 -1.37 -133.71
C ALA A 395 50.81 -1.06 -135.08
N ARG A 396 52.11 -1.37 -135.25
CA ARG A 396 52.79 -1.30 -136.56
C ARG A 396 52.30 -2.40 -137.51
N ALA A 397 52.12 -3.61 -136.99
CA ALA A 397 51.58 -4.75 -137.74
C ALA A 397 50.06 -4.61 -138.05
N GLU A 398 49.27 -3.90 -137.22
CA GLU A 398 47.86 -3.61 -137.43
C GLU A 398 47.64 -2.51 -138.49
N THR A 399 48.56 -1.55 -138.61
CA THR A 399 48.61 -0.66 -139.80
C THR A 399 48.97 -1.42 -141.08
N GLU A 400 49.84 -2.44 -141.00
CA GLU A 400 50.16 -3.33 -142.15
C GLU A 400 49.04 -4.36 -142.45
N LEU A 401 48.23 -4.75 -141.45
CA LEU A 401 47.08 -5.66 -141.62
C LEU A 401 45.79 -4.93 -142.04
N ALA A 402 45.64 -3.65 -141.71
CA ALA A 402 44.55 -2.80 -142.20
C ALA A 402 44.67 -2.52 -143.71
N GLU A 403 45.87 -2.61 -144.29
CA GLU A 403 46.08 -2.61 -145.74
C GLU A 403 45.70 -3.96 -146.40
N LEU A 404 45.68 -5.07 -145.63
CA LEU A 404 45.36 -6.42 -146.09
C LEU A 404 43.89 -6.84 -145.84
N ALA A 405 43.11 -6.04 -145.11
CA ALA A 405 41.71 -6.30 -144.74
C ALA A 405 40.67 -5.93 -145.83
N THR A 406 41.00 -6.10 -147.12
CA THR A 406 40.06 -6.00 -148.26
C THR A 406 39.55 -7.35 -148.75
N ARG A 407 39.70 -8.45 -147.98
CA ARG A 407 39.17 -9.77 -148.38
C ARG A 407 38.49 -10.56 -147.26
N ALA A 408 37.16 -10.46 -147.28
CA ALA A 408 36.15 -11.51 -146.97
C ALA A 408 35.94 -11.97 -145.49
N PRO A 409 34.73 -12.49 -145.16
CA PRO A 409 34.12 -12.48 -143.82
C PRO A 409 34.09 -13.85 -143.12
N SER A 410 33.79 -13.92 -141.80
CA SER A 410 32.78 -14.83 -141.21
C SER A 410 32.60 -14.71 -139.67
N ASN A 411 31.35 -14.52 -139.24
CA ASN A 411 30.58 -15.07 -138.09
C ASN A 411 31.12 -15.28 -136.65
N GLU A 412 32.40 -15.18 -136.30
CA GLU A 412 32.85 -15.46 -134.91
C GLU A 412 32.61 -14.31 -133.91
N LEU A 413 32.42 -13.07 -134.38
CA LEU A 413 32.32 -11.90 -133.50
C LEU A 413 31.00 -11.82 -132.69
N ARG A 414 29.93 -12.48 -133.12
CA ARG A 414 28.61 -12.42 -132.45
C ARG A 414 28.51 -13.31 -131.21
N ALA A 415 29.31 -14.38 -131.13
CA ALA A 415 29.29 -15.29 -129.98
C ALA A 415 30.01 -14.70 -128.75
N SER A 416 31.09 -13.96 -128.97
CA SER A 416 31.89 -13.36 -127.90
C SER A 416 31.18 -12.19 -127.19
N LEU A 417 30.36 -11.42 -127.93
CA LEU A 417 29.63 -10.28 -127.37
C LEU A 417 28.51 -10.71 -126.40
N ALA A 418 27.77 -11.78 -126.71
CA ALA A 418 26.69 -12.29 -125.86
C ALA A 418 27.20 -12.87 -124.52
N GLN A 419 28.38 -13.49 -124.53
CA GLN A 419 29.00 -14.06 -123.32
C GLN A 419 29.49 -12.98 -122.34
N SER A 420 29.93 -11.83 -122.86
CA SER A 420 30.38 -10.70 -122.04
C SER A 420 29.22 -9.99 -121.32
N GLN A 421 28.04 -9.93 -121.94
CA GLN A 421 26.86 -9.23 -121.38
C GLN A 421 26.20 -10.00 -120.22
N ALA A 422 26.10 -11.34 -120.32
CA ALA A 422 25.56 -12.17 -119.23
C ALA A 422 26.41 -12.12 -117.94
N ARG A 423 27.71 -11.85 -118.08
CA ARG A 423 28.65 -11.81 -116.95
C ARG A 423 28.55 -10.53 -116.12
N VAL A 424 28.13 -9.43 -116.73
CA VAL A 424 27.91 -8.14 -116.06
C VAL A 424 26.62 -8.15 -115.24
N GLU A 425 25.58 -8.82 -115.73
CA GLU A 425 24.25 -8.85 -115.09
C GLU A 425 24.25 -9.67 -113.78
N ILE A 426 25.06 -10.74 -113.71
CA ILE A 426 25.26 -11.55 -112.49
C ILE A 426 26.00 -10.74 -111.41
N LEU A 427 26.99 -9.93 -111.78
CA LEU A 427 27.75 -9.11 -110.84
C LEU A 427 26.90 -7.99 -110.23
N ASP A 428 25.97 -7.41 -111.01
CA ASP A 428 25.06 -6.36 -110.52
C ASP A 428 24.04 -6.91 -109.52
N GLN A 429 23.56 -8.14 -109.71
CA GLN A 429 22.65 -8.81 -108.77
C GLN A 429 23.33 -9.13 -107.43
N VAL A 430 24.60 -9.53 -107.45
CA VAL A 430 25.37 -9.83 -106.23
C VAL A 430 25.66 -8.55 -105.42
N CYS A 431 25.94 -7.43 -106.08
CA CYS A 431 26.18 -6.15 -105.39
C CYS A 431 24.93 -5.65 -104.66
N ARG A 432 23.75 -5.68 -105.29
CA ARG A 432 22.50 -5.24 -104.65
C ARG A 432 22.11 -6.10 -103.45
N ALA A 433 22.30 -7.42 -103.53
CA ALA A 433 22.03 -8.32 -102.41
C ALA A 433 22.96 -8.10 -101.21
N ALA A 434 24.19 -7.62 -101.44
CA ALA A 434 25.12 -7.26 -100.37
C ALA A 434 24.72 -5.93 -99.69
N GLU A 435 24.26 -4.95 -100.46
CA GLU A 435 23.80 -3.64 -99.95
C GLU A 435 22.55 -3.79 -99.07
N ASP A 436 21.56 -4.58 -99.50
CA ASP A 436 20.34 -4.84 -98.72
C ASP A 436 20.65 -5.52 -97.38
N ARG A 437 21.65 -6.40 -97.34
CA ARG A 437 22.05 -7.12 -96.12
C ARG A 437 22.81 -6.25 -95.13
N VAL A 438 23.61 -5.29 -95.62
CA VAL A 438 24.27 -4.29 -94.76
C VAL A 438 23.23 -3.33 -94.17
N ALA A 439 22.25 -2.88 -94.97
CA ALA A 439 21.17 -2.02 -94.50
C ALA A 439 20.31 -2.71 -93.40
N ALA A 440 19.99 -4.00 -93.56
CA ALA A 440 19.23 -4.76 -92.59
C ALA A 440 19.97 -4.92 -91.23
N LEU A 441 21.30 -5.13 -91.25
CA LEU A 441 22.10 -5.24 -90.03
C LEU A 441 22.25 -3.89 -89.30
N GLN A 442 22.37 -2.79 -90.04
CA GLN A 442 22.41 -1.45 -89.45
C GLN A 442 21.09 -1.05 -88.80
N ALA A 443 19.96 -1.40 -89.42
CA ALA A 443 18.63 -1.18 -88.84
C ALA A 443 18.44 -1.98 -87.53
N ALA A 444 18.79 -3.27 -87.52
CA ALA A 444 18.70 -4.10 -86.32
C ALA A 444 19.62 -3.63 -85.18
N SER A 445 20.81 -3.11 -85.51
CA SER A 445 21.75 -2.58 -84.52
C SER A 445 21.26 -1.27 -83.88
N ALA A 446 20.60 -0.40 -84.66
CA ALA A 446 20.05 0.87 -84.16
C ALA A 446 18.86 0.64 -83.20
N GLU A 447 17.99 -0.32 -83.51
CA GLU A 447 16.84 -0.66 -82.66
C GLU A 447 17.29 -1.24 -81.31
N HIS A 448 18.30 -2.11 -81.31
CA HIS A 448 18.84 -2.69 -80.08
C HIS A 448 19.57 -1.66 -79.20
N HIS A 449 20.28 -0.69 -79.81
CA HIS A 449 20.89 0.42 -79.07
C HIS A 449 19.84 1.34 -78.42
N GLY A 450 18.73 1.61 -79.12
CA GLY A 450 17.65 2.43 -78.58
C GLY A 450 17.00 1.81 -77.34
N TYR A 451 16.75 0.50 -77.36
CA TYR A 451 16.18 -0.23 -76.22
C TYR A 451 17.07 -0.19 -74.98
N LEU A 452 18.37 -0.43 -75.15
CA LEU A 452 19.35 -0.39 -74.05
C LEU A 452 19.48 1.00 -73.41
N LEU A 453 19.42 2.07 -74.22
CA LEU A 453 19.46 3.43 -73.68
C LEU A 453 18.23 3.74 -72.82
N GLN A 454 17.05 3.30 -73.27
CA GLN A 454 15.81 3.49 -72.52
C GLN A 454 15.82 2.70 -71.20
N GLU A 455 16.31 1.47 -71.21
CA GLU A 455 16.44 0.64 -69.99
C GLU A 455 17.44 1.25 -68.98
N ILE A 456 18.52 1.87 -69.46
CA ILE A 456 19.48 2.60 -68.61
C ILE A 456 18.83 3.86 -68.00
N GLU A 457 18.06 4.62 -68.78
CA GLU A 457 17.38 5.83 -68.29
C GLU A 457 16.34 5.49 -67.20
N ASP A 458 15.56 4.42 -67.40
CA ASP A 458 14.58 3.96 -66.43
C ASP A 458 15.24 3.51 -65.11
N LEU A 459 16.33 2.73 -65.18
CA LEU A 459 17.09 2.31 -64.01
C LEU A 459 17.76 3.49 -63.28
N GLN A 460 18.20 4.51 -64.01
CA GLN A 460 18.77 5.72 -63.40
C GLN A 460 17.70 6.55 -62.68
N ALA A 461 16.49 6.66 -63.24
CA ALA A 461 15.37 7.38 -62.61
C ALA A 461 14.88 6.69 -61.31
N GLU A 462 14.83 5.36 -61.31
CA GLU A 462 14.46 4.56 -60.14
C GLU A 462 15.50 4.71 -59.02
N SER A 463 16.79 4.60 -59.37
CA SER A 463 17.91 4.81 -58.43
C SER A 463 17.90 6.23 -57.82
N ALA A 464 17.66 7.27 -58.62
CA ALA A 464 17.56 8.65 -58.14
C ALA A 464 16.40 8.87 -57.16
N THR A 465 15.32 8.08 -57.29
CA THR A 465 14.17 8.15 -56.38
C THR A 465 14.49 7.46 -55.05
N HIS A 466 15.08 6.26 -55.09
CA HIS A 466 15.55 5.58 -53.88
C HIS A 466 16.61 6.39 -53.12
N PHE A 467 17.52 7.05 -53.82
CA PHE A 467 18.54 7.89 -53.19
C PHE A 467 17.92 9.08 -52.44
N ARG A 468 16.90 9.74 -53.02
CA ARG A 468 16.16 10.82 -52.33
C ARG A 468 15.42 10.33 -51.09
N GLN A 469 14.80 9.15 -51.15
CA GLN A 469 14.15 8.54 -50.00
C GLN A 469 15.16 8.21 -48.90
N LEU A 470 16.33 7.69 -49.26
CA LEU A 470 17.41 7.38 -48.31
C LEU A 470 17.93 8.65 -47.63
N LEU A 471 18.13 9.73 -48.39
CA LEU A 471 18.55 11.03 -47.84
C LEU A 471 17.49 11.62 -46.89
N ALA A 472 16.21 11.54 -47.23
CA ALA A 472 15.13 12.00 -46.36
C ALA A 472 15.04 11.17 -45.07
N ALA A 473 15.20 9.85 -45.16
CA ALA A 473 15.25 8.96 -44.01
C ALA A 473 16.48 9.23 -43.13
N GLN A 474 17.66 9.43 -43.73
CA GLN A 474 18.88 9.81 -43.00
C GLN A 474 18.74 11.16 -42.31
N ALA A 475 18.12 12.16 -42.96
CA ALA A 475 17.83 13.44 -42.33
C ALA A 475 16.86 13.29 -41.15
N GLY A 476 15.83 12.43 -41.27
CA GLY A 476 14.91 12.10 -40.19
C GLY A 476 15.60 11.40 -39.01
N VAL A 477 16.49 10.45 -39.28
CA VAL A 477 17.30 9.74 -38.27
C VAL A 477 18.27 10.72 -37.59
N HIS A 478 18.98 11.55 -38.33
CA HIS A 478 19.87 12.58 -37.75
C HIS A 478 19.10 13.57 -36.88
N ALA A 479 17.92 14.03 -37.30
CA ALA A 479 17.09 14.92 -36.50
C ALA A 479 16.53 14.23 -35.24
N ALA A 480 16.22 12.94 -35.29
CA ALA A 480 15.83 12.16 -34.12
C ALA A 480 17.01 11.91 -33.18
N GLN A 481 18.21 11.65 -33.73
CA GLN A 481 19.43 11.43 -32.97
C GLN A 481 19.92 12.70 -32.27
N GLN A 482 19.88 13.86 -32.94
CA GLN A 482 20.13 15.16 -32.32
C GLN A 482 19.11 15.53 -31.25
N ARG A 483 17.85 15.08 -31.39
CA ARG A 483 16.83 15.22 -30.33
C ARG A 483 17.16 14.33 -29.13
N TRP A 484 17.51 13.07 -29.37
CA TRP A 484 17.90 12.13 -28.32
C TRP A 484 19.18 12.57 -27.60
N GLU A 485 20.20 13.04 -28.30
CA GLU A 485 21.45 13.55 -27.72
C GLU A 485 21.21 14.79 -26.84
N ARG A 486 20.29 15.69 -27.23
CA ARG A 486 19.86 16.83 -26.38
C ARG A 486 19.10 16.37 -25.13
N ALA A 487 18.13 15.48 -25.29
CA ALA A 487 17.36 14.92 -24.17
C ALA A 487 18.23 14.10 -23.20
N SER A 488 19.28 13.45 -23.72
CA SER A 488 20.23 12.64 -22.95
C SER A 488 21.32 13.49 -22.27
N GLY A 489 21.70 14.63 -22.87
CA GLY A 489 22.82 15.48 -22.41
C GLY A 489 22.47 16.58 -21.41
N GLN A 490 21.25 17.13 -21.42
CA GLN A 490 20.87 18.25 -20.53
C GLN A 490 19.44 18.07 -20.00
N PHE A 491 19.35 17.76 -18.70
CA PHE A 491 18.11 17.68 -17.89
C PHE A 491 16.98 16.82 -18.49
N PRO A 492 17.07 15.48 -18.38
CA PRO A 492 16.14 14.51 -18.98
C PRO A 492 14.66 14.59 -18.58
N ALA A 493 14.25 15.53 -17.72
CA ALA A 493 12.95 15.49 -17.03
C ALA A 493 12.05 16.72 -17.22
N LEU A 494 12.55 17.85 -17.75
CA LEU A 494 11.82 19.12 -17.66
C LEU A 494 10.99 19.44 -18.90
N TYR A 495 11.60 19.50 -20.09
CA TYR A 495 10.94 19.74 -21.37
C TYR A 495 11.84 19.41 -22.57
N ASP A 496 11.24 19.16 -23.73
CA ASP A 496 11.87 19.19 -25.06
C ASP A 496 11.24 20.35 -25.85
N ALA A 497 12.00 21.11 -26.64
CA ALA A 497 11.45 22.15 -27.51
C ALA A 497 12.34 22.33 -28.73
N ALA A 498 11.73 22.48 -29.91
CA ALA A 498 12.49 22.74 -31.13
C ALA A 498 13.19 24.10 -31.08
N HIS A 499 12.50 25.12 -30.57
CA HIS A 499 13.04 26.47 -30.42
C HIS A 499 12.44 27.18 -29.20
N VAL A 500 13.28 27.90 -28.45
CA VAL A 500 12.84 28.84 -27.41
C VAL A 500 13.32 30.24 -27.78
N THR A 501 12.41 31.21 -27.82
CA THR A 501 12.74 32.63 -28.04
C THR A 501 12.26 33.46 -26.86
N ALA A 502 12.93 34.58 -26.61
CA ALA A 502 12.57 35.54 -25.59
C ALA A 502 12.46 36.94 -26.19
N GLU A 503 11.51 37.75 -25.70
CA GLU A 503 11.28 39.13 -26.15
C GLU A 503 10.98 40.03 -24.94
N HIS A 504 11.63 41.19 -24.85
CA HIS A 504 11.34 42.18 -23.81
C HIS A 504 10.04 42.95 -24.11
N LEU A 505 9.12 42.97 -23.14
CA LEU A 505 7.86 43.71 -23.25
C LEU A 505 7.85 45.03 -22.45
N GLY A 506 8.99 45.39 -21.84
CA GLY A 506 9.11 46.56 -20.97
C GLY A 506 8.51 46.36 -19.57
N GLY A 507 8.95 47.18 -18.61
CA GLY A 507 8.51 47.10 -17.21
C GLY A 507 8.93 45.81 -16.49
N GLY A 508 10.10 45.26 -16.81
CA GLY A 508 10.59 44.02 -16.18
C GLY A 508 9.90 42.74 -16.67
N ARG A 509 9.15 42.80 -17.78
CA ARG A 509 8.43 41.66 -18.34
C ARG A 509 9.15 41.07 -19.55
N ILE A 510 9.16 39.74 -19.63
CA ILE A 510 9.76 38.97 -20.72
C ILE A 510 8.74 37.98 -21.26
N ARG A 511 8.50 37.99 -22.57
CA ARG A 511 7.71 36.97 -23.27
C ARG A 511 8.62 35.83 -23.69
N TRP A 512 8.24 34.62 -23.34
CA TRP A 512 8.87 33.38 -23.75
C TRP A 512 7.96 32.66 -24.72
N ARG A 513 8.52 32.26 -25.88
CA ARG A 513 7.82 31.49 -26.89
C ARG A 513 8.56 30.18 -27.09
N PHE A 514 7.88 29.08 -26.78
CA PHE A 514 8.35 27.72 -26.99
C PHE A 514 7.64 27.15 -28.21
N VAL A 515 8.39 26.68 -29.20
CA VAL A 515 7.87 26.09 -30.45
C VAL A 515 8.11 24.58 -30.43
N ASP A 516 7.06 23.83 -30.75
CA ASP A 516 7.06 22.36 -30.78
C ASP A 516 7.62 21.78 -29.47
N ALA A 517 7.01 22.19 -28.36
CA ALA A 517 7.50 21.93 -27.02
C ALA A 517 6.73 20.80 -26.34
N GLN A 518 7.45 19.88 -25.70
CA GLN A 518 6.91 18.79 -24.92
C GLN A 518 7.24 18.99 -23.44
N PHE A 519 6.21 19.24 -22.63
CA PHE A 519 6.31 19.34 -21.18
C PHE A 519 5.72 18.08 -20.55
N GLY A 520 6.54 17.04 -20.38
CA GLY A 520 6.07 15.73 -19.91
C GLY A 520 5.29 14.98 -20.99
N ALA A 521 4.05 14.59 -20.67
CA ALA A 521 3.16 13.94 -21.65
C ALA A 521 2.41 14.93 -22.55
N GLN A 522 2.52 16.24 -22.29
CA GLN A 522 1.81 17.29 -23.02
C GLN A 522 2.67 17.83 -24.15
N HIS A 523 2.11 17.90 -25.35
CA HIS A 523 2.70 18.54 -26.51
C HIS A 523 2.03 19.90 -26.78
N TYR A 524 2.84 20.91 -27.01
CA TYR A 524 2.47 22.28 -27.29
C TYR A 524 3.11 22.69 -28.62
N PRO A 525 2.33 22.79 -29.72
CA PRO A 525 2.85 23.31 -30.98
C PRO A 525 3.46 24.71 -30.81
N GLU A 526 2.81 25.53 -29.99
CA GLU A 526 3.30 26.81 -29.56
C GLU A 526 2.82 27.09 -28.12
N LEU A 527 3.74 27.49 -27.23
CA LEU A 527 3.43 27.91 -25.87
C LEU A 527 4.03 29.30 -25.63
N ASN A 528 3.16 30.27 -25.34
CA ASN A 528 3.54 31.64 -25.02
C ASN A 528 3.33 31.91 -23.53
N VAL A 529 4.38 32.33 -22.82
CA VAL A 529 4.33 32.67 -21.39
C VAL A 529 5.02 33.99 -21.15
N VAL A 530 4.36 34.92 -20.46
CA VAL A 530 5.00 36.17 -20.05
C VAL A 530 5.40 36.05 -18.58
N THR A 531 6.69 36.20 -18.31
CA THR A 531 7.23 36.28 -16.95
C THR A 531 7.25 37.71 -16.45
N SER A 532 6.92 37.88 -15.16
CA SER A 532 7.01 39.15 -14.42
C SER A 532 7.46 38.86 -13.00
N MET A 533 7.98 39.86 -12.28
CA MET A 533 8.40 39.72 -10.89
C MET A 533 7.67 40.74 -10.02
N GLU A 534 7.10 40.28 -8.91
CA GLU A 534 6.40 41.09 -7.90
C GLU A 534 6.81 40.54 -6.53
N ASP A 535 7.26 41.41 -5.62
CA ASP A 535 7.75 41.05 -4.27
C ASP A 535 8.76 39.88 -4.23
N GLY A 536 9.58 39.79 -5.29
CA GLY A 536 10.60 38.74 -5.41
C GLY A 536 10.08 37.35 -5.77
N MET A 537 8.79 37.20 -6.08
CA MET A 537 8.17 36.00 -6.64
C MET A 537 8.01 36.11 -8.16
N LEU A 538 8.09 34.96 -8.84
CA LEU A 538 7.85 34.89 -10.28
C LEU A 538 6.35 34.78 -10.56
N GLY A 539 5.83 35.69 -11.38
CA GLY A 539 4.50 35.62 -11.96
C GLY A 539 4.55 35.08 -13.38
N LEU A 540 3.71 34.10 -13.69
CA LEU A 540 3.54 33.55 -15.04
C LEU A 540 2.19 33.97 -15.59
N GLN A 541 2.21 34.73 -16.68
CA GLN A 541 1.01 35.20 -17.35
C GLN A 541 0.77 34.42 -18.64
N PHE A 542 -0.46 33.93 -18.79
CA PHE A 542 -0.96 33.20 -19.95
C PHE A 542 -2.06 34.01 -20.63
N ARG A 543 -2.27 33.80 -21.93
CA ARG A 543 -3.44 34.30 -22.66
C ARG A 543 -4.38 33.16 -22.99
N GLN A 544 -5.66 33.47 -23.20
CA GLN A 544 -6.64 32.44 -23.54
C GLN A 544 -6.25 31.79 -24.88
N GLY A 545 -6.16 30.46 -24.88
CA GLY A 545 -5.65 29.67 -26.01
C GLY A 545 -4.15 29.37 -25.95
N ASP A 546 -3.39 30.06 -25.10
CA ASP A 546 -1.96 29.80 -24.90
C ASP A 546 -1.75 28.85 -23.70
N GLY A 547 -1.56 27.56 -23.99
CA GLY A 547 -1.00 26.57 -23.06
C GLY A 547 -1.91 25.99 -21.97
N LEU A 548 -2.76 26.80 -21.33
CA LEU A 548 -3.65 26.30 -20.28
C LEU A 548 -4.85 25.54 -20.87
N ARG A 549 -5.09 24.31 -20.40
CA ARG A 549 -6.24 23.49 -20.80
C ARG A 549 -7.53 23.96 -20.16
N LEU A 550 -7.50 24.22 -18.86
CA LEU A 550 -8.65 24.72 -18.12
C LEU A 550 -8.44 26.21 -17.82
N TRP A 551 -9.19 27.04 -18.55
CA TRP A 551 -9.18 28.47 -18.30
C TRP A 551 -9.90 28.79 -16.98
N PRO A 552 -9.23 29.41 -15.98
CA PRO A 552 -9.86 29.73 -14.72
C PRO A 552 -10.92 30.83 -14.91
N VAL A 553 -12.19 30.41 -14.86
CA VAL A 553 -13.39 31.19 -15.19
C VAL A 553 -13.54 32.45 -14.31
N ALA A 554 -12.97 32.45 -13.11
CA ALA A 554 -13.04 33.58 -12.17
C ALA A 554 -12.45 34.89 -12.71
N SER A 555 -11.62 34.83 -13.75
CA SER A 555 -10.93 36.02 -14.28
C SER A 555 -11.79 36.85 -15.25
N GLY A 556 -12.69 36.23 -16.03
CA GLY A 556 -13.42 36.93 -17.13
C GLY A 556 -12.52 37.67 -18.13
N ARG A 557 -11.20 37.49 -18.03
CA ARG A 557 -10.15 38.22 -18.71
C ARG A 557 -9.51 37.30 -19.74
N GLU A 558 -9.08 37.88 -20.85
CA GLU A 558 -8.30 37.18 -21.88
C GLU A 558 -6.90 36.77 -21.41
N GLN A 559 -6.48 37.23 -20.22
CA GLN A 559 -5.17 36.98 -19.65
C GLN A 559 -5.29 36.61 -18.18
N VAL A 560 -4.50 35.62 -17.75
CA VAL A 560 -4.46 35.13 -16.37
C VAL A 560 -3.02 35.22 -15.87
N LEU A 561 -2.83 35.85 -14.71
CA LEU A 561 -1.56 35.91 -14.01
C LEU A 561 -1.55 34.91 -12.85
N ILE A 562 -0.67 33.92 -12.95
CA ILE A 562 -0.39 32.96 -11.87
C ILE A 562 0.77 33.54 -11.05
N LEU A 563 0.43 34.16 -9.92
CA LEU A 563 1.40 34.77 -9.01
C LEU A 563 0.96 34.52 -7.56
N PRO A 564 1.73 33.74 -6.78
CA PRO A 564 1.41 33.42 -5.39
C PRO A 564 1.88 34.52 -4.41
N VAL A 565 1.57 35.78 -4.71
CA VAL A 565 1.78 36.91 -3.81
C VAL A 565 0.42 37.33 -3.27
N PHE A 566 0.25 37.17 -1.96
CA PHE A 566 -1.01 37.38 -1.26
C PHE A 566 -0.97 38.69 -0.47
N GLY A 567 -1.04 39.81 -1.19
CA GLY A 567 -1.17 41.16 -0.66
C GLY A 567 -1.97 42.04 -1.62
N GLY A 568 -2.79 42.95 -1.10
CA GLY A 568 -3.61 43.87 -1.91
C GLY A 568 -5.02 43.35 -2.26
N THR A 569 -5.71 44.06 -3.16
CA THR A 569 -7.13 43.83 -3.50
C THR A 569 -7.40 42.55 -4.29
N ASP A 570 -6.37 41.98 -4.94
CA ASP A 570 -6.54 40.91 -5.93
C ASP A 570 -6.18 39.52 -5.36
N GLN A 571 -5.98 39.42 -4.05
CA GLN A 571 -5.56 38.20 -3.36
C GLN A 571 -6.50 37.02 -3.60
N ALA A 572 -7.83 37.25 -3.51
CA ALA A 572 -8.83 36.21 -3.70
C ALA A 572 -8.83 35.67 -5.14
N GLU A 573 -8.68 36.56 -6.15
CA GLU A 573 -8.62 36.17 -7.56
C GLU A 573 -7.38 35.32 -7.86
N ARG A 574 -6.21 35.72 -7.34
CA ARG A 574 -4.94 34.99 -7.50
C ARG A 574 -4.99 33.60 -6.85
N LEU A 575 -5.56 33.50 -5.64
CA LEU A 575 -5.73 32.22 -4.96
C LEU A 575 -6.71 31.31 -5.72
N MET A 576 -7.84 31.85 -6.17
CA MET A 576 -8.82 31.08 -6.95
C MET A 576 -8.23 30.58 -8.26
N THR A 577 -7.41 31.38 -8.93
CA THR A 577 -6.68 30.95 -10.13
C THR A 577 -5.84 29.71 -9.84
N LEU A 578 -5.04 29.71 -8.76
CA LEU A 578 -4.22 28.57 -8.37
C LEU A 578 -5.05 27.32 -8.00
N LEU A 579 -6.20 27.50 -7.35
CA LEU A 579 -7.09 26.41 -6.99
C LEU A 579 -7.82 25.81 -8.20
N CYS A 580 -8.10 26.62 -9.22
CA CYS A 580 -8.82 26.18 -10.42
C CYS A 580 -7.93 25.54 -11.51
N LEU A 581 -6.59 25.54 -11.36
CA LEU A 581 -5.71 24.87 -12.33
C LEU A 581 -6.00 23.36 -12.38
N GLY A 582 -6.17 22.84 -13.60
CA GLY A 582 -6.25 21.41 -13.87
C GLY A 582 -4.94 20.69 -13.52
N THR A 583 -4.96 19.37 -13.60
CA THR A 583 -3.77 18.55 -13.30
C THR A 583 -2.64 18.87 -14.25
N SER A 584 -2.93 18.91 -15.55
CA SER A 584 -1.93 19.20 -16.56
C SER A 584 -1.39 20.63 -16.46
N ASP A 585 -2.27 21.60 -16.16
CA ASP A 585 -1.89 22.99 -15.99
C ASP A 585 -1.00 23.20 -14.74
N TRP A 586 -1.30 22.48 -13.65
CA TRP A 586 -0.46 22.46 -12.46
C TRP A 586 0.91 21.82 -12.71
N GLN A 587 0.96 20.73 -13.48
CA GLN A 587 2.21 20.11 -13.88
C GLN A 587 3.02 21.02 -14.81
N LEU A 588 2.37 21.74 -15.72
CA LEU A 588 3.00 22.76 -16.55
C LEU A 588 3.61 23.87 -15.67
N LEU A 589 2.86 24.38 -14.69
CA LEU A 589 3.35 25.38 -13.73
C LEU A 589 4.61 24.89 -12.97
N ARG A 590 4.59 23.64 -12.46
CA ARG A 590 5.74 23.01 -11.79
C ARG A 590 6.97 22.95 -12.70
N ARG A 591 6.76 22.52 -13.94
CA ARG A 591 7.83 22.39 -14.93
C ARG A 591 8.40 23.74 -15.33
N LEU A 592 7.55 24.74 -15.57
CA LEU A 592 7.97 26.11 -15.89
C LEU A 592 8.73 26.74 -14.72
N ALA A 593 8.24 26.60 -13.48
CA ALA A 593 8.96 27.09 -12.30
C ALA A 593 10.35 26.45 -12.18
N THR A 594 10.46 25.15 -12.48
CA THR A 594 11.75 24.46 -12.46
C THR A 594 12.66 24.90 -13.61
N LEU A 595 12.12 25.01 -14.83
CA LEU A 595 12.81 25.51 -16.02
C LEU A 595 13.40 26.90 -15.78
N PHE A 596 12.59 27.83 -15.27
CA PHE A 596 13.04 29.20 -15.00
C PHE A 596 14.03 29.28 -13.83
N SER A 597 14.00 28.32 -12.90
CA SER A 597 14.99 28.25 -11.80
C SER A 597 16.37 27.79 -12.25
N SER A 598 16.47 27.17 -13.43
CA SER A 598 17.71 26.67 -14.02
C SER A 598 17.91 27.16 -15.46
N LEU A 599 17.46 28.38 -15.74
CA LEU A 599 17.32 28.90 -17.10
C LEU A 599 18.65 28.96 -17.86
N ARG A 600 19.76 29.31 -17.18
CA ARG A 600 21.11 29.29 -17.75
C ARG A 600 21.53 27.95 -18.34
N ALA A 601 20.99 26.87 -17.79
CA ALA A 601 21.35 25.51 -18.17
C ALA A 601 20.38 24.89 -19.18
N SER A 602 19.23 25.54 -19.43
CA SER A 602 18.13 25.00 -20.24
C SER A 602 17.79 25.84 -21.48
N ALA A 603 18.02 27.15 -21.45
CA ALA A 603 17.71 28.05 -22.57
C ALA A 603 18.88 28.25 -23.53
N GLY A 604 18.58 28.42 -24.82
CA GLY A 604 19.58 28.75 -25.84
C GLY A 604 20.20 30.15 -25.65
N PRO A 605 21.39 30.39 -26.22
CA PRO A 605 22.14 31.63 -26.03
C PRO A 605 21.37 32.89 -26.45
N GLU A 606 20.53 32.81 -27.48
CA GLU A 606 19.71 33.94 -27.94
C GLU A 606 18.65 34.36 -26.92
N ALA A 607 17.94 33.38 -26.32
CA ALA A 607 16.95 33.66 -25.30
C ALA A 607 17.58 34.16 -23.99
N LEU A 608 18.77 33.64 -23.65
CA LEU A 608 19.55 34.10 -22.50
C LEU A 608 20.07 35.53 -22.68
N ALA A 609 20.45 35.93 -23.89
CA ALA A 609 20.91 37.29 -24.17
C ALA A 609 19.82 38.33 -23.90
N VAL A 610 18.55 38.01 -24.22
CA VAL A 610 17.42 38.90 -23.93
C VAL A 610 17.19 38.99 -22.43
N ALA A 611 17.31 37.91 -21.67
CA ALA A 611 17.08 37.94 -20.23
C ALA A 611 18.30 38.34 -19.39
N ALA A 612 19.45 38.66 -19.99
CA ALA A 612 20.76 38.71 -19.32
C ALA A 612 20.78 39.57 -18.04
N ASP A 613 20.22 40.77 -18.10
CA ASP A 613 20.20 41.72 -16.97
C ASP A 613 19.28 41.29 -15.83
N GLN A 614 18.26 40.49 -16.13
CA GLN A 614 17.24 40.04 -15.16
C GLN A 614 17.43 38.58 -14.74
N LEU A 615 18.34 37.85 -15.39
CA LEU A 615 18.52 36.41 -15.24
C LEU A 615 18.74 35.98 -13.78
N PRO A 616 19.64 36.60 -12.98
CA PRO A 616 19.83 36.20 -11.58
C PRO A 616 18.62 36.49 -10.69
N ALA A 617 17.81 37.51 -11.02
CA ALA A 617 16.59 37.82 -10.28
C ALA A 617 15.48 36.84 -10.65
N LEU A 618 15.34 36.53 -11.93
CA LEU A 618 14.36 35.59 -12.47
C LEU A 618 14.60 34.17 -11.94
N GLU A 619 15.84 33.68 -11.94
CA GLU A 619 16.18 32.35 -11.41
C GLU A 619 15.85 32.22 -9.91
N ARG A 620 16.15 33.27 -9.12
CA ARG A 620 15.79 33.32 -7.68
C ARG A 620 14.28 33.36 -7.47
N ALA A 621 13.57 34.21 -8.22
CA ALA A 621 12.11 34.33 -8.15
C ALA A 621 11.42 33.01 -8.57
N ALA A 622 11.94 32.35 -9.61
CA ALA A 622 11.48 31.03 -10.05
C ALA A 622 11.75 29.94 -9.01
N GLY A 623 12.91 29.98 -8.35
CA GLY A 623 13.23 29.08 -7.23
C GLY A 623 12.23 29.20 -6.08
N ARG A 624 11.80 30.43 -5.75
CA ARG A 624 10.75 30.64 -4.74
C ARG A 624 9.37 30.16 -5.20
N LEU A 625 9.01 30.40 -6.47
CA LEU A 625 7.78 29.83 -7.05
C LEU A 625 7.79 28.30 -7.00
N ARG A 626 8.93 27.67 -7.34
CA ARG A 626 9.08 26.21 -7.28
C ARG A 626 8.85 25.69 -5.86
N ALA A 627 9.50 26.30 -4.86
CA ALA A 627 9.34 25.95 -3.46
C ALA A 627 7.88 26.12 -3.00
N PHE A 628 7.22 27.22 -3.40
CA PHE A 628 5.80 27.44 -3.11
C PHE A 628 4.90 26.35 -3.69
N VAL A 629 5.10 25.98 -4.95
CA VAL A 629 4.29 24.96 -5.64
C VAL A 629 4.54 23.57 -5.04
N GLU A 630 5.76 23.26 -4.60
CA GLU A 630 6.10 22.01 -3.90
C GLU A 630 5.49 21.90 -2.50
N GLN A 631 5.36 23.03 -1.79
CA GLN A 631 4.75 23.12 -0.46
C GLN A 631 3.24 23.40 -0.50
N PHE A 632 2.66 23.56 -1.68
CA PHE A 632 1.24 23.90 -1.82
C PHE A 632 0.37 22.75 -1.28
N PRO A 633 -0.71 23.05 -0.52
CA PRO A 633 -1.58 22.02 0.05
C PRO A 633 -2.10 21.04 -1.01
N ALA A 634 -2.31 19.79 -0.61
CA ALA A 634 -2.93 18.80 -1.49
C ALA A 634 -4.38 19.19 -1.79
N VAL A 635 -4.65 19.52 -3.05
CA VAL A 635 -5.98 19.84 -3.57
C VAL A 635 -6.29 18.88 -4.70
N ILE A 636 -7.57 18.53 -4.85
CA ILE A 636 -8.01 17.74 -6.00
C ILE A 636 -7.84 18.56 -7.27
N ARG A 637 -7.15 17.99 -8.25
CA ARG A 637 -7.05 18.53 -9.60
C ARG A 637 -7.51 17.48 -10.60
N VAL A 638 -8.22 17.93 -11.63
CA VAL A 638 -8.72 17.11 -12.73
C VAL A 638 -8.65 17.94 -14.00
N ASP A 639 -8.36 17.31 -15.13
CA ASP A 639 -8.42 17.98 -16.44
C ASP A 639 -9.84 17.99 -17.00
N GLY A 640 -10.63 16.97 -16.65
CA GLY A 640 -11.97 16.77 -17.18
C GLY A 640 -12.78 15.85 -16.30
N ILE A 641 -14.11 15.95 -16.44
CA ILE A 641 -15.08 15.12 -15.74
C ILE A 641 -16.09 14.67 -16.77
N ARG A 642 -16.35 13.36 -16.84
CA ARG A 642 -17.30 12.78 -17.79
C ARG A 642 -18.31 11.92 -17.07
N LEU A 643 -19.56 11.97 -17.52
CA LEU A 643 -20.58 10.99 -17.15
C LEU A 643 -20.43 9.78 -18.07
N GLU A 644 -19.99 8.65 -17.53
CA GLU A 644 -19.76 7.43 -18.32
C GLU A 644 -21.00 6.54 -18.40
N ALA A 645 -21.72 6.39 -17.28
CA ALA A 645 -22.88 5.53 -17.21
C ALA A 645 -23.92 6.06 -16.22
N THR A 646 -25.19 5.81 -16.51
CA THR A 646 -26.30 5.97 -15.57
C THR A 646 -26.99 4.64 -15.38
N GLN A 647 -27.22 4.24 -14.13
CA GLN A 647 -27.88 2.98 -13.78
C GLN A 647 -29.18 3.29 -13.02
N GLN A 648 -30.26 2.61 -13.41
CA GLN A 648 -31.55 2.68 -12.74
C GLN A 648 -32.12 1.27 -12.56
N GLN A 649 -32.23 0.84 -11.31
CA GLN A 649 -32.81 -0.41 -10.86
C GLN A 649 -33.89 -0.11 -9.81
N HIS A 650 -34.76 -1.08 -9.53
CA HIS A 650 -35.98 -0.87 -8.73
C HIS A 650 -35.73 -0.22 -7.35
N GLU A 651 -34.56 -0.44 -6.76
CA GLU A 651 -34.18 0.09 -5.43
C GLU A 651 -32.82 0.82 -5.42
N TYR A 652 -32.25 1.09 -6.60
CA TYR A 652 -30.88 1.59 -6.76
C TYR A 652 -30.73 2.46 -8.00
N GLU A 653 -30.27 3.69 -7.82
CA GLU A 653 -29.88 4.58 -8.91
C GLU A 653 -28.43 5.06 -8.72
N ALA A 654 -27.66 5.13 -9.80
CA ALA A 654 -26.27 5.56 -9.74
C ALA A 654 -25.78 6.31 -11.00
N LEU A 655 -24.89 7.28 -10.79
CA LEU A 655 -24.10 7.95 -11.80
C LEU A 655 -22.64 7.52 -11.69
N THR A 656 -22.07 7.01 -12.78
CA THR A 656 -20.63 6.77 -12.87
C THR A 656 -19.94 7.98 -13.46
N LEU A 657 -19.21 8.71 -12.62
CA LEU A 657 -18.39 9.85 -12.99
C LEU A 657 -16.95 9.38 -13.22
N VAL A 658 -16.33 9.82 -14.30
CA VAL A 658 -14.92 9.54 -14.57
C VAL A 658 -14.14 10.83 -14.51
N LEU A 659 -13.22 10.91 -13.55
CA LEU A 659 -12.28 12.01 -13.41
C LEU A 659 -11.05 11.72 -14.28
N GLU A 660 -10.74 12.63 -15.20
CA GLU A 660 -9.61 12.51 -16.11
C GLU A 660 -8.38 13.19 -15.56
N GLN A 661 -7.22 12.50 -15.65
CA GLN A 661 -5.97 12.97 -15.08
C GLN A 661 -6.15 13.40 -13.62
N PHE A 662 -6.84 12.58 -12.82
CA PHE A 662 -7.09 12.89 -11.41
C PHE A 662 -5.78 12.98 -10.63
N MET A 663 -5.61 14.06 -9.88
CA MET A 663 -4.43 14.26 -9.03
C MET A 663 -4.84 14.69 -7.64
N TYR A 664 -4.25 14.03 -6.64
CA TYR A 664 -4.30 14.44 -5.25
C TYR A 664 -2.91 14.30 -4.64
N GLY A 665 -2.38 15.37 -4.05
CA GLY A 665 -0.96 15.45 -3.69
C GLY A 665 -0.07 15.48 -4.93
N THR A 666 0.83 14.51 -5.07
CA THR A 666 1.80 14.45 -6.18
C THR A 666 1.51 13.39 -7.23
N THR A 667 0.60 12.46 -6.96
CA THR A 667 0.33 11.30 -7.80
C THR A 667 -0.78 11.61 -8.80
N VAL A 668 -0.55 11.27 -10.07
CA VAL A 668 -1.51 11.46 -11.16
C VAL A 668 -2.06 10.09 -11.57
N TYR A 669 -3.38 10.00 -11.63
CA TYR A 669 -4.13 8.84 -12.09
C TYR A 669 -4.81 9.22 -13.42
N PRO A 670 -4.47 8.56 -14.54
CA PRO A 670 -5.04 8.91 -15.85
C PRO A 670 -6.57 8.89 -15.85
N ARG A 671 -7.15 8.02 -15.02
CA ARG A 671 -8.58 7.78 -14.94
C ARG A 671 -8.96 7.37 -13.51
N PHE A 672 -9.92 8.06 -12.91
CA PHE A 672 -10.48 7.69 -11.61
C PHE A 672 -12.03 7.68 -11.66
N PRO A 673 -12.65 6.50 -11.75
CA PRO A 673 -14.10 6.35 -11.72
C PRO A 673 -14.65 6.45 -10.29
N ILE A 674 -15.70 7.23 -10.11
CA ILE A 674 -16.45 7.39 -8.86
C ILE A 674 -17.92 7.16 -9.18
N ARG A 675 -18.59 6.34 -8.37
CA ARG A 675 -20.02 6.10 -8.49
C ARG A 675 -20.74 6.88 -7.39
N LEU A 676 -21.58 7.83 -7.81
CA LEU A 676 -22.53 8.50 -6.94
C LEU A 676 -23.83 7.72 -6.99
N ALA A 677 -24.20 7.05 -5.90
CA ALA A 677 -25.37 6.20 -5.87
C ALA A 677 -26.35 6.57 -4.74
N CYS A 678 -27.61 6.17 -4.90
CA CYS A 678 -28.66 6.36 -3.92
C CYS A 678 -29.52 5.10 -3.76
N ALA A 679 -29.77 4.71 -2.51
CA ALA A 679 -30.55 3.52 -2.15
C ALA A 679 -31.95 3.87 -1.59
N ALA A 680 -32.83 2.87 -1.54
CA ALA A 680 -34.19 2.92 -0.98
C ALA A 680 -35.10 3.92 -1.72
N ILE A 681 -35.37 3.60 -2.98
CA ILE A 681 -36.32 4.29 -3.85
C ILE A 681 -37.72 3.83 -3.40
N ASP A 682 -38.53 4.73 -2.84
CA ASP A 682 -39.93 4.42 -2.58
C ASP A 682 -40.73 4.43 -3.91
N SER A 683 -41.95 3.89 -3.91
CA SER A 683 -42.75 3.73 -5.14
C SER A 683 -43.17 5.05 -5.82
N GLN A 684 -42.72 6.21 -5.32
CA GLN A 684 -43.02 7.55 -5.87
C GLN A 684 -41.81 8.51 -5.92
N GLY A 685 -40.60 8.16 -5.46
CA GLY A 685 -39.54 9.13 -5.16
C GLY A 685 -38.10 8.64 -5.36
N PHE A 686 -37.16 9.61 -5.46
CA PHE A 686 -35.71 9.34 -5.53
C PHE A 686 -35.20 8.88 -4.16
N GLY A 687 -34.17 8.02 -4.15
CA GLY A 687 -33.64 7.44 -2.91
C GLY A 687 -33.22 8.48 -1.85
N SER A 688 -33.22 8.07 -0.58
CA SER A 688 -32.86 8.93 0.56
C SER A 688 -31.52 8.57 1.22
N HIS A 689 -30.87 7.49 0.77
CA HIS A 689 -29.59 7.01 1.31
C HIS A 689 -28.47 7.15 0.29
N PRO A 690 -27.81 8.32 0.21
CA PRO A 690 -26.74 8.54 -0.74
C PRO A 690 -25.44 7.89 -0.27
N ARG A 691 -24.64 7.50 -1.26
CA ARG A 691 -23.36 6.82 -1.05
C ARG A 691 -22.38 7.13 -2.16
N LEU A 692 -21.10 7.11 -1.80
CA LEU A 692 -19.99 7.16 -2.73
C LEU A 692 -19.36 5.78 -2.83
N GLU A 693 -19.21 5.31 -4.07
CA GLU A 693 -18.71 3.97 -4.37
C GLU A 693 -17.46 4.06 -5.26
N PHE A 694 -16.45 3.27 -4.93
CA PHE A 694 -15.15 3.26 -5.57
C PHE A 694 -14.75 1.84 -5.95
N PRO A 695 -14.80 1.49 -7.25
CA PRO A 695 -14.39 0.17 -7.71
C PRO A 695 -12.86 -0.01 -7.65
N PRO A 696 -12.36 -1.26 -7.67
CA PRO A 696 -10.93 -1.54 -7.74
C PRO A 696 -10.33 -1.01 -9.05
N LEU A 697 -9.08 -0.56 -8.98
CA LEU A 697 -8.31 -0.12 -10.14
C LEU A 697 -7.09 -1.02 -10.33
N ALA A 698 -6.80 -1.36 -11.59
CA ALA A 698 -5.69 -2.25 -11.93
C ALA A 698 -4.31 -1.62 -11.63
N ASP A 699 -4.19 -0.30 -11.81
CA ASP A 699 -2.90 0.42 -11.80
C ASP A 699 -2.67 1.24 -10.50
N GLY A 700 -3.15 0.72 -9.36
CA GLY A 700 -3.10 1.41 -8.07
C GLY A 700 -4.29 2.36 -7.86
N HIS A 701 -4.70 2.51 -6.60
CA HIS A 701 -5.90 3.25 -6.22
C HIS A 701 -5.54 4.61 -5.57
N PRO A 702 -6.28 5.71 -5.84
CA PRO A 702 -6.06 6.99 -5.17
C PRO A 702 -6.19 6.96 -3.65
N LEU A 703 -7.10 6.13 -3.14
CA LEU A 703 -7.19 5.81 -1.71
C LEU A 703 -6.13 4.76 -1.36
N ALA A 704 -5.16 5.14 -0.52
CA ALA A 704 -4.06 4.27 -0.11
C ALA A 704 -4.54 3.11 0.79
N SER A 705 -5.59 3.34 1.56
CA SER A 705 -6.26 2.39 2.46
C SER A 705 -7.52 1.80 1.83
N TRP A 706 -7.60 1.75 0.49
CA TRP A 706 -8.74 1.14 -0.18
C TRP A 706 -8.94 -0.31 0.29
N PHE A 707 -10.17 -0.66 0.61
CA PHE A 707 -10.57 -2.04 0.92
C PHE A 707 -11.96 -2.33 0.34
N ALA A 708 -12.23 -3.59 0.05
CA ALA A 708 -13.57 -4.02 -0.34
C ALA A 708 -14.47 -4.02 0.90
N GLU A 709 -15.41 -3.07 0.96
CA GLU A 709 -16.44 -3.01 2.00
C GLU A 709 -17.62 -3.91 1.63
N SER A 710 -18.01 -3.88 0.34
CA SER A 710 -19.10 -4.67 -0.22
C SER A 710 -18.70 -5.26 -1.59
N VAL A 711 -19.48 -6.23 -2.05
CA VAL A 711 -19.31 -6.90 -3.35
C VAL A 711 -20.66 -6.92 -4.05
N ASP A 712 -20.71 -6.43 -5.30
CA ASP A 712 -21.90 -6.51 -6.14
C ASP A 712 -21.62 -7.31 -7.43
N ALA A 713 -22.59 -7.34 -8.36
CA ALA A 713 -22.47 -8.05 -9.63
C ALA A 713 -21.29 -7.57 -10.52
N HIS A 714 -20.72 -6.40 -10.23
CA HIS A 714 -19.57 -5.82 -10.91
C HIS A 714 -18.26 -6.04 -10.13
N GLY A 715 -18.29 -6.77 -9.02
CA GLY A 715 -17.13 -7.11 -8.20
C GLY A 715 -17.05 -6.36 -6.87
N PRO A 716 -15.89 -6.42 -6.19
CA PRO A 716 -15.69 -5.73 -4.93
C PRO A 716 -15.71 -4.21 -5.11
N LYS A 717 -16.15 -3.47 -4.09
CA LYS A 717 -16.11 -2.01 -4.07
C LYS A 717 -15.93 -1.47 -2.65
N PHE A 718 -15.34 -0.29 -2.55
CA PHE A 718 -15.40 0.52 -1.34
C PHE A 718 -16.66 1.39 -1.41
N GLU A 719 -17.50 1.37 -0.38
CA GLU A 719 -18.75 2.14 -0.29
C GLU A 719 -18.74 2.97 0.99
N LEU A 720 -19.02 4.27 0.89
CA LEU A 720 -19.22 5.16 2.03
C LEU A 720 -20.62 5.77 1.99
N ARG A 721 -21.42 5.52 3.05
CA ARG A 721 -22.81 5.95 3.17
C ARG A 721 -22.92 7.27 3.92
N PHE A 722 -23.85 8.12 3.48
CA PHE A 722 -24.14 9.45 4.05
C PHE A 722 -25.64 9.57 4.40
N ALA A 723 -26.13 8.84 5.42
CA ALA A 723 -27.56 8.81 5.78
C ALA A 723 -27.83 8.56 7.27
N LEU A 724 -28.95 9.07 7.80
CA LEU A 724 -29.36 8.90 9.22
C LEU A 724 -29.74 7.43 9.57
N PRO A 725 -29.60 6.99 10.85
CA PRO A 725 -29.26 7.76 12.06
C PRO A 725 -27.77 8.08 12.24
N ASP A 726 -26.88 7.34 11.57
CA ASP A 726 -25.43 7.52 11.61
C ASP A 726 -24.97 8.34 10.40
N ALA A 727 -25.00 9.67 10.51
CA ALA A 727 -24.86 10.61 9.39
C ALA A 727 -23.77 10.25 8.36
N VAL A 728 -22.67 9.66 8.81
CA VAL A 728 -21.70 8.92 7.98
C VAL A 728 -21.45 7.55 8.62
N ASP A 729 -21.21 6.51 7.83
CA ASP A 729 -20.75 5.22 8.35
C ASP A 729 -19.36 5.37 9.01
N LEU A 730 -19.36 5.64 10.32
CA LEU A 730 -18.15 5.86 11.11
C LEU A 730 -17.28 4.60 11.21
N GLY A 731 -17.89 3.41 11.10
CA GLY A 731 -17.19 2.14 11.08
C GLY A 731 -16.30 2.02 9.84
N VAL A 732 -16.86 2.34 8.66
CA VAL A 732 -16.12 2.39 7.39
C VAL A 732 -15.15 3.56 7.38
N TRP A 733 -15.57 4.75 7.83
CA TRP A 733 -14.75 5.95 7.89
C TRP A 733 -13.47 5.78 8.72
N SER A 734 -13.58 5.15 9.89
CA SER A 734 -12.45 4.97 10.82
C SER A 734 -11.36 4.03 10.29
N ARG A 735 -11.66 3.24 9.24
CA ARG A 735 -10.69 2.35 8.58
C ARG A 735 -9.84 3.07 7.53
N LEU A 736 -10.24 4.25 7.07
CA LEU A 736 -9.45 5.06 6.16
C LEU A 736 -8.30 5.76 6.90
N CYS A 737 -7.12 5.85 6.28
CA CYS A 737 -6.05 6.69 6.82
C CYS A 737 -6.42 8.19 6.74
N GLN A 738 -5.73 9.03 7.50
CA GLN A 738 -6.01 10.47 7.56
C GLN A 738 -5.93 11.17 6.19
N THR A 739 -4.99 10.75 5.33
CA THR A 739 -4.86 11.26 3.95
C THR A 739 -6.07 10.88 3.10
N ASP A 740 -6.56 9.65 3.22
CA ASP A 740 -7.74 9.18 2.48
C ASP A 740 -9.03 9.84 2.99
N GLN A 741 -9.13 10.06 4.30
CA GLN A 741 -10.22 10.85 4.89
C GLN A 741 -10.24 12.27 4.33
N ALA A 742 -9.08 12.95 4.26
CA ALA A 742 -8.97 14.28 3.66
C ALA A 742 -9.35 14.28 2.17
N LEU A 743 -8.95 13.25 1.41
CA LEU A 743 -9.36 13.08 0.03
C LEU A 743 -10.89 12.88 -0.09
N MET A 744 -11.49 12.05 0.76
CA MET A 744 -12.94 11.81 0.76
C MET A 744 -13.73 13.09 1.06
N LEU A 745 -13.28 13.91 2.01
CA LEU A 745 -13.88 15.22 2.27
C LEU A 745 -13.75 16.17 1.08
N ALA A 746 -12.57 16.21 0.45
CA ALA A 746 -12.34 17.03 -0.73
C ALA A 746 -13.22 16.59 -1.91
N LEU A 747 -13.41 15.28 -2.10
CA LEU A 747 -14.33 14.73 -3.11
C LEU A 747 -15.77 15.13 -2.82
N ALA A 748 -16.23 14.94 -1.58
CA ALA A 748 -17.58 15.33 -1.16
C ALA A 748 -17.84 16.82 -1.40
N ALA A 749 -16.87 17.69 -1.11
CA ALA A 749 -16.96 19.12 -1.33
C ALA A 749 -16.97 19.51 -2.83
N ALA A 750 -16.27 18.76 -3.68
CA ALA A 750 -16.16 19.06 -5.12
C ALA A 750 -17.35 18.58 -5.96
N LEU A 751 -18.07 17.54 -5.51
CA LEU A 751 -19.18 16.93 -6.24
C LEU A 751 -20.27 17.91 -6.73
N PRO A 752 -20.75 18.89 -5.91
CA PRO A 752 -21.76 19.84 -6.38
C PRO A 752 -21.31 20.67 -7.59
N ASP A 753 -20.06 21.12 -7.61
CA ASP A 753 -19.50 21.88 -8.73
C ASP A 753 -19.34 21.01 -9.98
N TRP A 754 -18.93 19.77 -9.79
CA TRP A 754 -18.75 18.81 -10.86
C TRP A 754 -20.07 18.44 -11.55
N LEU A 755 -21.15 18.25 -10.78
CA LEU A 755 -22.47 17.99 -11.35
C LEU A 755 -23.01 19.20 -12.13
N ARG A 756 -22.83 20.42 -11.59
CA ARG A 756 -23.20 21.65 -12.32
C ARG A 756 -22.43 21.79 -13.63
N ARG A 757 -21.14 21.45 -13.64
CA ARG A 757 -20.32 21.47 -14.84
C ARG A 757 -20.78 20.43 -15.87
N LEU A 758 -21.06 19.20 -15.45
CA LEU A 758 -21.59 18.16 -16.34
C LEU A 758 -22.93 18.55 -16.96
N GLU A 759 -23.82 19.18 -16.19
CA GLU A 759 -25.10 19.69 -16.68
C GLU A 759 -24.89 20.83 -17.69
N ALA A 760 -24.00 21.79 -17.40
CA ALA A 760 -23.67 22.89 -18.31
C ALA A 760 -23.01 22.40 -19.60
N ASP A 761 -22.19 21.35 -19.53
CA ASP A 761 -21.54 20.68 -20.67
C ASP A 761 -22.52 19.80 -21.47
N GLY A 762 -23.80 19.75 -21.07
CA GLY A 762 -24.88 19.07 -21.79
C GLY A 762 -24.96 17.56 -21.58
N ALA A 763 -24.30 17.02 -20.55
CA ALA A 763 -24.40 15.60 -20.21
C ALA A 763 -25.85 15.23 -19.84
N ARG A 764 -26.32 14.08 -20.31
CA ARG A 764 -27.68 13.59 -20.06
C ARG A 764 -27.65 12.42 -19.07
N ALA A 765 -28.24 12.62 -17.89
CA ALA A 765 -28.52 11.56 -16.94
C ALA A 765 -29.95 11.01 -17.15
N THR A 766 -30.17 9.72 -16.90
CA THR A 766 -31.49 9.08 -16.99
C THR A 766 -32.52 9.74 -16.07
N ARG A 767 -32.09 10.12 -14.87
CA ARG A 767 -32.87 10.93 -13.93
C ARG A 767 -32.43 12.40 -14.06
N PRO A 768 -33.36 13.38 -14.08
CA PRO A 768 -33.01 14.79 -14.21
C PRO A 768 -31.99 15.26 -13.16
N TRP A 769 -31.07 16.15 -13.55
CA TRP A 769 -30.05 16.72 -12.65
C TRP A 769 -30.64 17.37 -11.39
N ALA A 770 -31.84 17.96 -11.51
CA ALA A 770 -32.58 18.52 -10.37
C ALA A 770 -32.83 17.52 -9.23
N ALA A 771 -32.87 16.21 -9.49
CA ALA A 771 -32.97 15.17 -8.47
C ALA A 771 -31.61 14.82 -7.83
N TRP A 772 -30.51 14.95 -8.57
CA TRP A 772 -29.15 14.64 -8.09
C TRP A 772 -28.50 15.79 -7.31
N HIS A 773 -28.83 17.05 -7.62
CA HIS A 773 -28.29 18.22 -6.93
C HIS A 773 -28.54 18.21 -5.40
N PRO A 774 -29.76 17.92 -4.90
CA PRO A 774 -30.00 17.79 -3.46
C PRO A 774 -29.16 16.69 -2.79
N VAL A 775 -28.88 15.62 -3.52
CA VAL A 775 -28.14 14.46 -3.00
C VAL A 775 -26.66 14.78 -2.80
N VAL A 776 -26.01 15.40 -3.78
CA VAL A 776 -24.62 15.84 -3.61
C VAL A 776 -24.50 16.97 -2.60
N ALA A 777 -25.51 17.84 -2.51
CA ALA A 777 -25.56 18.87 -1.47
C ALA A 777 -25.68 18.23 -0.07
N MET A 778 -26.46 17.16 0.08
CA MET A 778 -26.56 16.42 1.34
C MET A 778 -25.25 15.73 1.71
N ILE A 779 -24.58 15.05 0.76
CA ILE A 779 -23.25 14.46 0.97
C ILE A 779 -22.26 15.53 1.46
N ALA A 780 -22.18 16.67 0.76
CA ALA A 780 -21.27 17.76 1.12
C ALA A 780 -21.59 18.36 2.50
N ALA A 781 -22.88 18.56 2.81
CA ALA A 781 -23.32 19.08 4.10
C ALA A 781 -22.97 18.12 5.25
N ILE A 782 -23.28 16.83 5.10
CA ILE A 782 -22.97 15.78 6.07
C ILE A 782 -21.45 15.67 6.26
N ALA A 783 -20.67 15.65 5.19
CA ALA A 783 -19.21 15.61 5.27
C ALA A 783 -18.65 16.81 6.06
N THR A 784 -19.25 17.99 5.92
CA THR A 784 -18.82 19.19 6.63
C THR A 784 -19.22 19.15 8.12
N THR A 785 -20.46 18.74 8.43
CA THR A 785 -21.03 18.82 9.78
C THR A 785 -20.69 17.63 10.68
N ALA A 786 -20.72 16.40 10.15
CA ALA A 786 -20.55 15.17 10.93
C ALA A 786 -19.08 14.76 11.08
N LEU A 787 -18.22 15.12 10.12
CA LEU A 787 -16.81 14.72 10.11
C LEU A 787 -15.84 15.86 10.50
N GLY A 788 -16.37 16.99 10.95
CA GLY A 788 -15.61 17.99 11.70
C GLY A 788 -14.55 18.73 10.90
N VAL A 789 -14.94 19.40 9.81
CA VAL A 789 -14.11 20.50 9.28
C VAL A 789 -14.37 21.73 10.16
N THR A 790 -13.68 21.85 11.31
CA THR A 790 -13.51 23.20 11.88
C THR A 790 -12.84 24.06 10.82
N ALA A 791 -13.25 25.33 10.72
CA ALA A 791 -12.67 26.32 9.81
C ALA A 791 -11.15 26.57 10.02
N GLU A 792 -10.47 25.77 10.83
CA GLU A 792 -9.01 25.68 10.97
C GLU A 792 -8.34 24.74 9.96
N GLN A 793 -9.08 23.83 9.31
CA GLN A 793 -8.55 22.95 8.26
C GLN A 793 -8.85 23.43 6.84
N GLN A 794 -9.30 24.67 6.66
CA GLN A 794 -9.30 25.29 5.34
C GLN A 794 -7.83 25.51 4.89
N PRO A 795 -7.47 25.18 3.63
CA PRO A 795 -6.12 25.40 3.11
C PRO A 795 -5.69 26.87 3.14
N THR A 796 -6.60 27.80 3.44
CA THR A 796 -6.36 29.24 3.52
C THR A 796 -5.54 29.67 4.74
N LYS A 797 -5.60 28.96 5.89
CA LYS A 797 -4.86 29.34 7.12
C LYS A 797 -3.45 28.75 7.22
N ASN A 798 -3.18 27.64 6.52
CA ASN A 798 -1.88 26.96 6.48
C ASN A 798 -1.12 27.17 5.16
N LEU A 799 -1.57 28.09 4.30
CA LEU A 799 -0.75 28.54 3.18
C LEU A 799 0.56 29.07 3.77
N PRO A 800 1.74 28.62 3.30
CA PRO A 800 2.99 29.23 3.68
C PRO A 800 2.93 30.70 3.26
N LEU A 801 2.67 31.59 4.24
CA LEU A 801 2.88 33.02 4.11
C LEU A 801 4.39 33.22 4.00
N LEU A 802 4.92 33.04 2.79
CA LEU A 802 6.28 33.39 2.40
C LEU A 802 6.42 34.92 2.29
N VAL A 803 5.91 35.64 3.29
CA VAL A 803 6.27 37.03 3.60
C VAL A 803 6.16 37.18 5.11
N THR A 804 7.20 36.76 5.83
CA THR A 804 7.60 37.52 7.02
C THR A 804 9.08 37.83 6.87
N SER A 805 9.35 39.12 7.02
CA SER A 805 10.64 39.79 6.95
C SER A 805 11.71 39.09 7.78
N GLU A 806 12.81 38.67 7.14
CA GLU A 806 14.17 38.84 7.68
C GLU A 806 15.20 38.60 6.56
N LEU A 807 15.83 39.70 6.16
CA LEU A 807 17.02 39.91 5.29
C LEU A 807 16.90 39.65 3.77
#